data_AF-A0A061AUY7-F1
#
_entry.id   AF-A0A061AUY7-F1
#
_cell.length_a   1.000
_cell.length_b   1.000
_cell.length_c   1.000
_cell.angle_alpha   90.00
_cell.angle_beta   90.00
_cell.angle_gamma   90.00
#
_symmetry.space_group_name_H-M   'P 1'
#
loop_
_entity.id
_entity.type
_entity.pdbx_description
1 polymer ?
#
loop_
_entity_poly.entity_id
_entity_poly.type
_entity_poly.pdbx_seq_one_letter_code
_entity_poly.pdbx_strand_id
1 'polypeptide(L)'
;MSVHYNPQNFTSYLRSPRWIDVIPIEYKRLRLFVTSMWGRYTLYGSLAMVLGVPAWNALIDYLNARHAKSNPRHNRSSKFHAIVNHASTAKIITVWTIFSILVNYADTYNDLMFITKRLGRTSCACLPALLLLTLRPSPLPRTLYLSVLPIHKWLSRIVVIEGALHTALYIWSFYRLDTMMKIMKPANFYGVIAMIAFSILGITSLPKIRRKAFNVFYISHYIMTWVSVIALHFHARPNIRTFTVLNLLILIYQIIYRLWLSTKTRISVRSISPTLALIEFPTSALKKKSSLPGAHVRINNKNPFLKDFFYKLVPLAHPYTIASLPNDKAVKLIVRRGNFPLKTNRDYYITGSFEPQLSFMKEASPFRRMFEPAQTSLLGSPMRYNIDAERVFIVVGGSGISLGIPLMRILNYNGIAVRLIWVSKDIMDLNLLNNFRGLQGIECYITGDVREDEIFIDYYEDDRENQLQRVDYGSTQQDDEIDFTTIGKSYKTAHKHTDASLSRSSAGVAIPAERPKSPIPYVDPMSRFTTPRKSKSLRHHDHTHSRDDPCGFASHQSHDNTNSKPSNITVVQPEDVDAEAFKRIKIPRGVNIFYGRPNLGAEHYNWCVQSQCVGPQVTQNGETVCCRESEHHGENVDKSKIWVVTAGPAGLVDHTERWAVDGGLRYHIESFAV
;
A
#
# COMPACT_ATOMS: atom_id res chain seq x y z
N MET A 1 -33.05 -42.52 -36.12
CA MET A 1 -34.00 -41.84 -37.03
C MET A 1 -33.43 -40.49 -37.41
N SER A 2 -32.97 -40.36 -38.65
CA SER A 2 -32.55 -39.08 -39.23
C SER A 2 -33.77 -38.17 -39.35
N VAL A 3 -33.70 -36.99 -38.72
CA VAL A 3 -34.70 -35.94 -38.92
C VAL A 3 -34.24 -35.13 -40.13
N HIS A 4 -35.07 -35.09 -41.17
CA HIS A 4 -34.86 -34.25 -42.35
C HIS A 4 -34.74 -32.78 -41.92
N TYR A 5 -33.53 -32.22 -42.11
CA TYR A 5 -33.22 -30.83 -41.86
C TYR A 5 -33.69 -29.99 -43.06
N ASN A 6 -34.73 -29.16 -42.88
CA ASN A 6 -35.18 -28.20 -43.90
C ASN A 6 -34.68 -26.79 -43.57
N PRO A 7 -33.62 -26.29 -44.25
CA PRO A 7 -32.99 -25.00 -43.94
C PRO A 7 -33.87 -23.78 -44.22
N GLN A 8 -34.88 -23.89 -45.09
CA GLN A 8 -35.70 -22.73 -45.51
C GLN A 8 -36.70 -22.28 -44.43
N ASN A 9 -37.19 -23.20 -43.61
CA ASN A 9 -38.04 -22.85 -42.47
C ASN A 9 -37.21 -22.12 -41.40
N PHE A 10 -35.99 -22.56 -41.11
CA PHE A 10 -35.11 -22.00 -40.07
C PHE A 10 -34.75 -20.52 -40.33
N THR A 11 -34.58 -20.12 -41.58
CA THR A 11 -34.29 -18.72 -41.95
C THR A 11 -35.46 -17.77 -41.71
N SER A 12 -36.71 -18.24 -41.85
CA SER A 12 -37.89 -17.47 -41.45
C SER A 12 -38.01 -17.33 -39.92
N TYR A 13 -37.43 -18.29 -39.17
CA TYR A 13 -37.42 -18.27 -37.71
C TYR A 13 -36.51 -17.17 -37.10
N LEU A 14 -35.61 -16.58 -37.88
CA LEU A 14 -34.58 -15.64 -37.41
C LEU A 14 -34.92 -14.15 -37.63
N ARG A 15 -36.04 -13.81 -38.30
CA ARG A 15 -36.34 -12.44 -38.75
C ARG A 15 -37.30 -11.62 -37.88
N SER A 16 -38.03 -12.23 -36.92
CA SER A 16 -38.98 -11.51 -36.06
C SER A 16 -38.51 -11.46 -34.60
N PRO A 17 -38.61 -10.29 -33.91
CA PRO A 17 -38.29 -10.19 -32.50
C PRO A 17 -39.29 -11.04 -31.71
N ARG A 18 -38.81 -12.18 -31.21
CA ARG A 18 -39.65 -13.15 -30.50
C ARG A 18 -39.35 -13.11 -29.03
N TRP A 19 -40.34 -12.64 -28.30
CA TRP A 19 -40.18 -12.32 -26.90
C TRP A 19 -40.43 -13.57 -26.05
N ILE A 20 -41.46 -14.38 -26.35
CA ILE A 20 -42.05 -15.31 -25.37
C ILE A 20 -42.72 -16.59 -25.97
N ASP A 21 -42.76 -16.78 -27.30
CA ASP A 21 -43.60 -17.84 -27.92
C ASP A 21 -43.17 -19.29 -27.62
N VAL A 22 -44.06 -20.27 -27.87
CA VAL A 22 -43.74 -21.70 -27.83
C VAL A 22 -42.74 -22.02 -28.96
N ILE A 23 -41.46 -22.01 -28.62
CA ILE A 23 -40.38 -22.16 -29.61
C ILE A 23 -40.05 -23.66 -29.84
N PRO A 24 -39.78 -24.07 -31.10
CA PRO A 24 -39.30 -25.41 -31.42
C PRO A 24 -38.14 -25.87 -30.54
N ILE A 25 -38.08 -27.18 -30.28
CA ILE A 25 -37.03 -27.81 -29.46
C ILE A 25 -35.64 -27.53 -30.03
N GLU A 26 -35.51 -27.51 -31.36
CA GLU A 26 -34.26 -27.22 -32.06
C GLU A 26 -33.73 -25.81 -31.75
N TYR A 27 -34.61 -24.81 -31.69
CA TYR A 27 -34.21 -23.45 -31.35
C TYR A 27 -33.81 -23.32 -29.88
N LYS A 28 -34.46 -24.06 -28.98
CA LYS A 28 -34.03 -24.16 -27.57
C LYS A 28 -32.63 -24.77 -27.46
N ARG A 29 -32.32 -25.79 -28.26
CA ARG A 29 -30.97 -26.39 -28.35
C ARG A 29 -29.95 -25.41 -28.91
N LEU A 30 -30.28 -24.69 -29.98
CA LEU A 30 -29.44 -23.63 -30.54
C LEU A 30 -29.09 -22.59 -29.46
N ARG A 31 -30.09 -22.09 -28.72
CA ARG A 31 -29.87 -21.11 -27.65
C ARG A 31 -28.91 -21.61 -26.58
N LEU A 32 -29.06 -22.87 -26.16
CA LEU A 32 -28.15 -23.50 -25.19
C LEU A 32 -26.73 -23.63 -25.74
N PHE A 33 -26.58 -24.05 -26.98
CA PHE A 33 -25.28 -24.21 -27.65
C PHE A 33 -24.55 -22.87 -27.78
N VAL A 34 -25.23 -21.85 -28.33
CA VAL A 34 -24.68 -20.49 -28.49
C VAL A 34 -24.30 -19.89 -27.14
N THR A 35 -25.18 -19.99 -26.13
CA THR A 35 -24.88 -19.49 -24.77
C THR A 35 -23.65 -20.20 -24.17
N SER A 36 -23.53 -21.51 -24.35
CA SER A 36 -22.38 -22.29 -23.86
C SER A 36 -21.08 -21.89 -24.57
N MET A 37 -21.14 -21.72 -25.89
CA MET A 37 -20.01 -21.30 -26.73
C MET A 37 -19.47 -19.94 -26.29
N TRP A 38 -20.33 -18.92 -26.24
CA TRP A 38 -19.95 -17.57 -25.81
C TRP A 38 -19.51 -17.52 -24.35
N GLY A 39 -20.06 -18.38 -23.49
CA GLY A 39 -19.54 -18.55 -22.13
C GLY A 39 -18.08 -19.03 -22.10
N ARG A 40 -17.67 -19.94 -23.00
CA ARG A 40 -16.27 -20.37 -23.12
C ARG A 40 -15.38 -19.27 -23.68
N TYR A 41 -15.83 -18.55 -24.70
CA TYR A 41 -15.10 -17.39 -25.23
C TYR A 41 -14.91 -16.29 -24.18
N THR A 42 -15.93 -16.05 -23.35
CA THR A 42 -15.84 -15.09 -22.25
C THR A 42 -14.82 -15.53 -21.20
N LEU A 43 -14.78 -16.82 -20.84
CA LEU A 43 -13.77 -17.36 -19.93
C LEU A 43 -12.35 -17.15 -20.49
N TYR A 44 -12.08 -17.62 -21.71
CA TYR A 44 -10.75 -17.53 -22.29
C TYR A 44 -10.34 -16.08 -22.56
N GLY A 45 -11.26 -15.25 -23.06
CA GLY A 45 -11.03 -13.83 -23.31
C GLY A 45 -10.72 -13.06 -22.03
N SER A 46 -11.53 -13.23 -20.98
CA SER A 46 -11.28 -12.56 -19.70
C SER A 46 -9.98 -13.01 -19.03
N LEU A 47 -9.64 -14.31 -19.09
CA LEU A 47 -8.35 -14.81 -18.60
C LEU A 47 -7.18 -14.28 -19.43
N ALA A 48 -7.28 -14.28 -20.76
CA ALA A 48 -6.24 -13.75 -21.64
C ALA A 48 -5.98 -12.26 -21.39
N MET A 49 -7.03 -11.47 -21.19
CA MET A 49 -6.91 -10.05 -20.84
C MET A 49 -6.19 -9.85 -19.50
N VAL A 50 -6.49 -10.66 -18.48
CA VAL A 50 -5.81 -10.59 -17.18
C VAL A 50 -4.35 -11.06 -17.29
N LEU A 51 -4.08 -12.16 -17.99
CA LEU A 51 -2.73 -12.68 -18.19
C LEU A 51 -1.87 -11.78 -19.08
N GLY A 52 -2.49 -10.96 -19.94
CA GLY A 52 -1.83 -9.96 -20.79
C GLY A 52 -1.42 -8.67 -20.08
N VAL A 53 -1.87 -8.43 -18.84
CA VAL A 53 -1.54 -7.21 -18.08
C VAL A 53 -0.02 -6.95 -17.96
N PRO A 54 0.84 -7.95 -17.65
CA PRO A 54 2.29 -7.73 -17.56
C PRO A 54 2.92 -7.35 -18.90
N ALA A 55 2.48 -7.98 -19.99
CA ALA A 55 2.97 -7.67 -21.33
C ALA A 55 2.55 -6.25 -21.74
N TRP A 56 1.33 -5.86 -21.41
CA TRP A 56 0.83 -4.50 -21.63
C TRP A 56 1.63 -3.46 -20.86
N ASN A 57 1.92 -3.70 -19.58
CA ASN A 57 2.73 -2.81 -18.76
C ASN A 57 4.16 -2.69 -19.33
N ALA A 58 4.78 -3.81 -19.71
CA ALA A 58 6.11 -3.81 -20.31
C ALA A 58 6.15 -3.06 -21.66
N LEU A 59 5.10 -3.19 -22.48
CA LEU A 59 4.97 -2.45 -23.73
C LEU A 59 4.84 -0.94 -23.49
N ILE A 60 4.02 -0.52 -22.53
CA ILE A 60 3.89 0.89 -22.15
C ILE A 60 5.23 1.45 -21.67
N ASP A 61 5.94 0.72 -20.81
CA ASP A 61 7.25 1.13 -20.31
C ASP A 61 8.26 1.30 -21.46
N TYR A 62 8.27 0.35 -22.41
CA TYR A 62 9.10 0.42 -23.61
C TYR A 62 8.76 1.64 -24.50
N LEU A 63 7.47 1.88 -24.77
CA LEU A 63 7.02 3.00 -25.58
C LEU A 63 7.31 4.35 -24.91
N ASN A 64 7.13 4.44 -23.59
CA ASN A 64 7.46 5.63 -22.82
C ASN A 64 8.97 5.90 -22.82
N ALA A 65 9.80 4.86 -22.71
CA ALA A 65 11.25 4.98 -22.81
C ALA A 65 11.69 5.45 -24.21
N ARG A 66 11.04 4.95 -25.28
CA ARG A 66 11.33 5.36 -26.66
C ARG A 66 10.90 6.81 -26.94
N HIS A 67 9.70 7.21 -26.49
CA HIS A 67 9.23 8.59 -26.65
C HIS A 67 10.13 9.58 -25.91
N ALA A 68 10.52 9.27 -24.67
CA ALA A 68 11.45 10.09 -23.89
C ALA A 68 12.79 10.30 -24.62
N LYS A 69 13.29 9.30 -25.33
CA LYS A 69 14.51 9.42 -26.15
C LYS A 69 14.31 10.23 -27.42
N SER A 70 13.13 10.16 -28.06
CA SER A 70 12.88 10.81 -29.35
C SER A 70 12.58 12.31 -29.26
N ASN A 71 12.08 12.79 -28.11
CA ASN A 71 11.61 14.17 -28.01
C ASN A 71 11.90 14.78 -26.63
N PRO A 72 13.15 15.16 -26.34
CA PRO A 72 13.56 15.70 -25.03
C PRO A 72 12.94 17.06 -24.70
N ARG A 73 12.34 17.75 -25.69
CA ARG A 73 11.85 19.14 -25.56
C ARG A 73 10.34 19.29 -25.31
N HIS A 74 9.55 18.22 -25.28
CA HIS A 74 8.09 18.32 -25.12
C HIS A 74 7.58 17.78 -23.78
N ASN A 75 8.04 18.38 -22.69
CA ASN A 75 7.43 18.20 -21.37
C ASN A 75 6.35 19.27 -21.17
N ARG A 76 5.18 19.10 -21.79
CA ARG A 76 4.04 20.00 -21.58
C ARG A 76 2.89 19.26 -20.87
N SER A 77 2.61 19.79 -19.68
CA SER A 77 1.30 19.90 -19.02
C SER A 77 0.94 18.83 -17.97
N SER A 78 1.03 19.27 -16.71
CA SER A 78 0.32 18.83 -15.50
C SER A 78 -1.11 18.27 -15.72
N LYS A 79 -1.87 18.85 -16.67
CA LYS A 79 -3.23 18.38 -16.99
C LYS A 79 -3.22 17.02 -17.67
N PHE A 80 -2.19 16.71 -18.45
CA PHE A 80 -2.06 15.44 -19.15
C PHE A 80 -1.88 14.28 -18.17
N HIS A 81 -1.17 14.45 -17.06
CA HIS A 81 -0.96 13.36 -16.09
C HIS A 81 -2.17 13.06 -15.20
N ALA A 82 -2.90 14.07 -14.75
CA ALA A 82 -4.21 13.86 -14.11
C ALA A 82 -5.19 13.18 -15.08
N ILE A 83 -5.17 13.59 -16.36
CA ILE A 83 -5.90 12.90 -17.44
C ILE A 83 -5.36 11.48 -17.65
N VAL A 84 -4.05 11.20 -17.51
CA VAL A 84 -3.45 9.87 -17.72
C VAL A 84 -3.77 8.89 -16.57
N ASN A 85 -3.80 9.35 -15.31
CA ASN A 85 -4.21 8.53 -14.17
C ASN A 85 -5.73 8.31 -14.16
N HIS A 86 -6.53 9.33 -14.48
CA HIS A 86 -7.95 9.10 -14.80
C HIS A 86 -8.12 8.22 -16.05
N ALA A 87 -7.21 8.32 -17.02
CA ALA A 87 -7.21 7.49 -18.22
C ALA A 87 -6.79 6.05 -17.94
N SER A 88 -5.97 5.74 -16.93
CA SER A 88 -5.64 4.34 -16.61
C SER A 88 -6.88 3.61 -16.12
N THR A 89 -7.64 4.25 -15.22
CA THR A 89 -8.92 3.71 -14.75
C THR A 89 -9.98 3.73 -15.86
N ALA A 90 -10.09 4.82 -16.64
CA ALA A 90 -11.02 4.91 -17.75
C ALA A 90 -10.74 3.87 -18.84
N LYS A 91 -9.47 3.63 -19.19
CA LYS A 91 -9.05 2.57 -20.13
C LYS A 91 -9.52 1.20 -19.65
N ILE A 92 -9.32 0.88 -18.37
CA ILE A 92 -9.82 -0.38 -17.79
C ILE A 92 -11.35 -0.45 -17.96
N ILE A 93 -12.09 0.59 -17.58
CA ILE A 93 -13.56 0.61 -17.73
C ILE A 93 -13.95 0.39 -19.19
N THR A 94 -13.43 1.20 -20.12
CA THR A 94 -13.79 1.16 -21.54
C THR A 94 -13.50 -0.22 -22.13
N VAL A 95 -12.33 -0.78 -21.90
CA VAL A 95 -11.94 -2.09 -22.44
C VAL A 95 -12.86 -3.20 -21.91
N TRP A 96 -13.10 -3.26 -20.60
CA TRP A 96 -13.95 -4.30 -20.01
C TRP A 96 -15.43 -4.13 -20.34
N THR A 97 -15.93 -2.89 -20.44
CA THR A 97 -17.30 -2.60 -20.86
C THR A 97 -17.53 -2.94 -22.33
N ILE A 98 -16.62 -2.58 -23.24
CA ILE A 98 -16.70 -2.96 -24.65
C ILE A 98 -16.67 -4.49 -24.78
N PHE A 99 -15.74 -5.15 -24.10
CA PHE A 99 -15.66 -6.61 -24.10
C PHE A 99 -16.98 -7.25 -23.61
N SER A 100 -17.53 -6.77 -22.49
CA SER A 100 -18.82 -7.24 -21.94
C SER A 100 -19.98 -7.03 -22.92
N ILE A 101 -20.10 -5.87 -23.56
CA ILE A 101 -21.15 -5.59 -24.54
C ILE A 101 -21.03 -6.53 -25.74
N LEU A 102 -19.82 -6.72 -26.28
CA LEU A 102 -19.58 -7.58 -27.43
C LEU A 102 -19.97 -9.03 -27.15
N VAL A 103 -19.52 -9.62 -26.03
CA VAL A 103 -19.83 -11.03 -25.71
C VAL A 103 -21.31 -11.26 -25.38
N ASN A 104 -22.03 -10.23 -24.92
CA ASN A 104 -23.46 -10.31 -24.61
C ASN A 104 -24.36 -10.04 -25.82
N TYR A 105 -23.88 -9.33 -26.85
CA TYR A 105 -24.67 -8.95 -28.02
C TYR A 105 -24.34 -9.74 -29.30
N ALA A 106 -23.17 -10.38 -29.38
CA ALA A 106 -22.84 -11.22 -30.53
C ALA A 106 -23.80 -12.43 -30.63
N ASP A 107 -24.24 -12.74 -31.86
CA ASP A 107 -25.17 -13.85 -32.19
C ASP A 107 -26.47 -13.85 -31.37
N THR A 108 -27.08 -12.67 -31.16
CA THR A 108 -28.37 -12.53 -30.47
C THR A 108 -29.57 -12.95 -31.31
N TYR A 109 -29.47 -12.89 -32.64
CA TYR A 109 -30.58 -13.11 -33.58
C TYR A 109 -31.85 -12.30 -33.21
N ASN A 110 -31.68 -11.08 -32.67
CA ASN A 110 -32.76 -10.20 -32.21
C ASN A 110 -33.73 -10.82 -31.18
N ASP A 111 -33.28 -11.82 -30.43
CA ASP A 111 -34.05 -12.48 -29.37
C ASP A 111 -33.51 -12.09 -27.98
N LEU A 112 -34.37 -11.39 -27.22
CA LEU A 112 -34.06 -10.91 -25.87
C LEU A 112 -33.67 -12.06 -24.92
N MET A 113 -34.22 -13.25 -25.10
CA MET A 113 -33.93 -14.38 -24.22
C MET A 113 -32.52 -14.94 -24.45
N PHE A 114 -31.89 -14.72 -25.61
CA PHE A 114 -30.45 -14.97 -25.76
C PHE A 114 -29.66 -13.98 -24.89
N ILE A 115 -30.02 -12.70 -24.90
CA ILE A 115 -29.37 -11.67 -24.07
C ILE A 115 -29.52 -12.02 -22.58
N THR A 116 -30.76 -12.30 -22.14
CA THR A 116 -31.06 -12.66 -20.75
C THR A 116 -30.23 -13.86 -20.28
N LYS A 117 -30.11 -14.92 -21.09
CA LYS A 117 -29.29 -16.09 -20.74
C LYS A 117 -27.79 -15.81 -20.81
N ARG A 118 -27.34 -15.00 -21.77
CA ARG A 118 -25.93 -14.62 -21.91
C ARG A 118 -25.45 -13.80 -20.72
N LEU A 119 -26.20 -12.80 -20.27
CA LEU A 119 -25.85 -11.97 -19.11
C LEU A 119 -25.53 -12.80 -17.86
N GLY A 120 -26.32 -13.85 -17.59
CA GLY A 120 -26.03 -14.76 -16.47
C GLY A 120 -24.78 -15.63 -16.72
N ARG A 121 -24.59 -16.10 -17.96
CA ARG A 121 -23.46 -16.96 -18.34
C ARG A 121 -22.13 -16.19 -18.38
N THR A 122 -22.10 -14.98 -18.91
CA THR A 122 -20.92 -14.11 -18.99
C THR A 122 -20.46 -13.72 -17.59
N SER A 123 -21.42 -13.33 -16.73
CA SER A 123 -21.16 -13.04 -15.31
C SER A 123 -20.46 -14.21 -14.62
N CYS A 124 -20.95 -15.44 -14.81
CA CYS A 124 -20.31 -16.65 -14.28
C CYS A 124 -18.93 -16.92 -14.90
N ALA A 125 -18.77 -16.69 -16.20
CA ALA A 125 -17.53 -16.97 -16.94
C ALA A 125 -16.39 -16.01 -16.58
N CYS A 126 -16.71 -14.80 -16.11
CA CYS A 126 -15.73 -13.82 -15.62
C CYS A 126 -15.22 -14.13 -14.20
N LEU A 127 -15.89 -14.99 -13.42
CA LEU A 127 -15.50 -15.28 -12.03
C LEU A 127 -14.07 -15.84 -11.87
N PRO A 128 -13.59 -16.79 -12.71
CA PRO A 128 -12.22 -17.28 -12.60
C PRO A 128 -11.17 -16.16 -12.77
N ALA A 129 -11.35 -15.30 -13.77
CA ALA A 129 -10.47 -14.14 -13.97
C ALA A 129 -10.58 -13.14 -12.80
N LEU A 130 -11.80 -12.91 -12.29
CA LEU A 130 -12.05 -12.02 -11.16
C LEU A 130 -11.37 -12.49 -9.87
N LEU A 131 -11.40 -13.80 -9.58
CA LEU A 131 -10.76 -14.41 -8.42
C LEU A 131 -9.24 -14.46 -8.57
N LEU A 132 -8.72 -14.73 -9.78
CA LEU A 132 -7.28 -14.73 -10.06
C LEU A 132 -6.63 -13.38 -9.69
N LEU A 133 -7.32 -12.27 -9.97
CA LEU A 133 -6.87 -10.91 -9.62
C LEU A 133 -6.76 -10.65 -8.11
N THR A 134 -7.31 -11.52 -7.26
CA THR A 134 -7.28 -11.38 -5.79
C THR A 134 -6.15 -12.15 -5.11
N LEU A 135 -5.45 -13.00 -5.86
CA LEU A 135 -4.35 -13.81 -5.33
C LEU A 135 -3.21 -12.95 -4.79
N ARG A 136 -2.63 -13.41 -3.68
CA ARG A 136 -1.52 -12.74 -2.97
C ARG A 136 -0.41 -13.77 -2.68
N PRO A 137 0.83 -13.56 -3.16
CA PRO A 137 1.25 -12.51 -4.08
C PRO A 137 0.53 -12.63 -5.43
N SER A 138 0.64 -11.60 -6.27
CA SER A 138 0.09 -11.67 -7.62
C SER A 138 0.71 -12.86 -8.36
N PRO A 139 -0.08 -13.70 -9.04
CA PRO A 139 0.44 -14.77 -9.89
C PRO A 139 1.07 -14.22 -11.17
N LEU A 140 0.83 -12.94 -11.47
CA LEU A 140 1.33 -12.29 -12.67
C LEU A 140 2.80 -11.86 -12.47
N PRO A 141 3.69 -12.15 -13.43
CA PRO A 141 5.09 -11.79 -13.32
C PRO A 141 5.26 -10.27 -13.21
N ARG A 142 6.20 -9.84 -12.35
CA ARG A 142 6.60 -8.43 -12.15
C ARG A 142 5.42 -7.47 -11.90
N THR A 143 4.33 -7.96 -11.30
CA THR A 143 3.12 -7.18 -11.07
C THR A 143 2.77 -7.21 -9.59
N LEU A 144 2.78 -6.07 -8.91
CA LEU A 144 2.34 -5.97 -7.53
C LEU A 144 0.83 -6.25 -7.43
N TYR A 145 0.41 -7.06 -6.46
CA TYR A 145 -1.02 -7.40 -6.32
C TYR A 145 -1.92 -6.18 -6.06
N LEU A 146 -1.38 -5.09 -5.51
CA LEU A 146 -2.12 -3.85 -5.34
C LEU A 146 -2.45 -3.16 -6.68
N SER A 147 -1.58 -3.30 -7.69
CA SER A 147 -1.75 -2.68 -9.01
C SER A 147 -2.92 -3.27 -9.82
N VAL A 148 -3.31 -4.51 -9.54
CA VAL A 148 -4.41 -5.21 -10.24
C VAL A 148 -5.77 -5.03 -9.56
N LEU A 149 -5.81 -4.45 -8.35
CA LEU A 149 -7.05 -4.19 -7.62
C LEU A 149 -8.06 -3.30 -8.38
N PRO A 150 -7.65 -2.27 -9.13
CA PRO A 150 -8.58 -1.49 -9.96
C PRO A 150 -9.33 -2.37 -10.98
N ILE A 151 -8.65 -3.34 -11.59
CA ILE A 151 -9.25 -4.29 -12.54
C ILE A 151 -10.28 -5.15 -11.82
N HIS A 152 -9.94 -5.73 -10.66
CA HIS A 152 -10.87 -6.50 -9.84
C HIS A 152 -12.13 -5.70 -9.46
N LYS A 153 -11.96 -4.43 -9.04
CA LYS A 153 -13.08 -3.55 -8.65
C LYS A 153 -14.04 -3.23 -9.80
N TRP A 154 -13.53 -3.06 -11.02
CA TRP A 154 -14.38 -2.73 -12.17
C TRP A 154 -15.00 -3.97 -12.81
N LEU A 155 -14.25 -5.06 -12.95
CA LEU A 155 -14.77 -6.33 -13.42
C LEU A 155 -15.88 -6.87 -12.49
N SER A 156 -15.71 -6.77 -11.17
CA SER A 156 -16.77 -7.17 -10.21
C SER A 156 -18.05 -6.36 -10.36
N ARG A 157 -17.97 -5.05 -10.65
CA ARG A 157 -19.16 -4.22 -10.90
C ARG A 157 -19.92 -4.70 -12.15
N ILE A 158 -19.19 -5.01 -13.23
CA ILE A 158 -19.79 -5.56 -14.45
C ILE A 158 -20.48 -6.89 -14.14
N VAL A 159 -19.80 -7.81 -13.45
CA VAL A 159 -20.37 -9.12 -13.06
C VAL A 159 -21.66 -8.98 -12.24
N VAL A 160 -21.69 -8.07 -11.26
CA VAL A 160 -22.88 -7.81 -10.42
C VAL A 160 -24.01 -7.19 -11.24
N ILE A 161 -23.71 -6.22 -12.11
CA ILE A 161 -24.71 -5.58 -12.98
C ILE A 161 -25.28 -6.59 -13.97
N GLU A 162 -24.45 -7.41 -14.61
CA GLU A 162 -24.90 -8.46 -15.52
C GLU A 162 -25.81 -9.48 -14.80
N GLY A 163 -25.45 -9.90 -13.59
CA GLY A 163 -26.29 -10.78 -12.76
C GLY A 163 -27.62 -10.13 -12.34
N ALA A 164 -27.61 -8.84 -12.00
CA ALA A 164 -28.81 -8.09 -11.66
C ALA A 164 -29.74 -7.93 -12.88
N LEU A 165 -29.20 -7.58 -14.05
CA LEU A 165 -29.96 -7.48 -15.30
C LEU A 165 -30.53 -8.84 -15.72
N HIS A 166 -29.76 -9.91 -15.62
CA HIS A 166 -30.24 -11.28 -15.83
C HIS A 166 -31.46 -11.60 -14.94
N THR A 167 -31.35 -11.28 -13.65
CA THR A 167 -32.43 -11.52 -12.68
C THR A 167 -33.66 -10.67 -13.00
N ALA A 168 -33.49 -9.38 -13.27
CA ALA A 168 -34.57 -8.47 -13.61
C ALA A 168 -35.32 -8.91 -14.87
N LEU A 169 -34.60 -9.30 -15.93
CA LEU A 169 -35.19 -9.78 -17.18
C LEU A 169 -35.94 -11.10 -16.99
N TYR A 170 -35.47 -12.01 -16.14
CA TYR A 170 -36.20 -13.25 -15.82
C TYR A 170 -37.45 -12.99 -14.97
N ILE A 171 -37.38 -12.11 -13.97
CA ILE A 171 -38.56 -11.71 -13.19
C ILE A 171 -39.61 -11.08 -14.12
N TRP A 172 -39.19 -10.16 -14.99
CA TRP A 172 -40.08 -9.55 -15.98
C TRP A 172 -40.69 -10.61 -16.92
N SER A 173 -39.87 -11.54 -17.44
CA SER A 173 -40.36 -12.62 -18.30
C SER A 173 -41.36 -13.53 -17.58
N PHE A 174 -41.12 -13.90 -16.33
CA PHE A 174 -42.05 -14.72 -15.55
C PHE A 174 -43.35 -13.98 -15.22
N TYR A 175 -43.29 -12.65 -15.05
CA TYR A 175 -44.46 -11.83 -14.73
C TYR A 175 -45.38 -11.76 -15.94
N ARG A 176 -44.80 -11.48 -17.12
CA ARG A 176 -45.55 -11.43 -18.39
C ARG A 176 -46.16 -12.77 -18.79
N LEU A 177 -45.55 -13.87 -18.36
CA LEU A 177 -45.99 -15.24 -18.66
C LEU A 177 -46.90 -15.86 -17.59
N ASP A 178 -47.20 -15.14 -16.51
CA ASP A 178 -47.90 -15.66 -15.33
C ASP A 178 -47.32 -16.98 -14.80
N THR A 179 -45.98 -17.07 -14.73
CA THR A 179 -45.27 -18.27 -14.26
C THR A 179 -44.32 -18.01 -13.10
N MET A 180 -44.72 -17.13 -12.18
CA MET A 180 -43.95 -16.77 -10.98
C MET A 180 -43.54 -17.96 -10.12
N MET A 181 -44.37 -19.01 -10.05
CA MET A 181 -44.05 -20.25 -9.32
C MET A 181 -42.77 -20.93 -9.83
N LYS A 182 -42.27 -20.60 -11.03
CA LYS A 182 -40.99 -21.10 -11.53
C LYS A 182 -39.80 -20.63 -10.68
N ILE A 183 -39.91 -19.55 -9.92
CA ILE A 183 -38.83 -19.08 -9.02
C ILE A 183 -38.51 -20.13 -7.96
N MET A 184 -39.52 -20.87 -7.47
CA MET A 184 -39.36 -21.92 -6.45
C MET A 184 -38.76 -23.22 -7.00
N LYS A 185 -38.56 -23.34 -8.33
CA LYS A 185 -37.84 -24.50 -8.87
C LYS A 185 -36.42 -24.50 -8.33
N PRO A 186 -35.87 -25.66 -7.90
CA PRO A 186 -34.56 -25.72 -7.24
C PRO A 186 -33.46 -24.95 -7.99
N ALA A 187 -33.38 -25.10 -9.31
CA ALA A 187 -32.40 -24.38 -10.13
C ALA A 187 -32.53 -22.85 -10.03
N ASN A 188 -33.75 -22.31 -10.04
CA ASN A 188 -33.98 -20.86 -9.96
C ASN A 188 -33.82 -20.34 -8.53
N PHE A 189 -34.18 -21.14 -7.53
CA PHE A 189 -33.98 -20.82 -6.12
C PHE A 189 -32.49 -20.63 -5.78
N TYR A 190 -31.61 -21.51 -6.28
CA TYR A 190 -30.16 -21.28 -6.17
C TYR A 190 -29.69 -19.99 -6.86
N GLY A 191 -30.36 -19.57 -7.94
CA GLY A 191 -30.12 -18.27 -8.59
C GLY A 191 -30.48 -17.09 -7.70
N VAL A 192 -31.59 -17.19 -6.96
CA VAL A 192 -31.99 -16.19 -5.95
C VAL A 192 -30.93 -16.09 -4.84
N ILE A 193 -30.45 -17.23 -4.33
CA ILE A 193 -29.36 -17.26 -3.34
C ILE A 193 -28.10 -16.58 -3.88
N ALA A 194 -27.72 -16.89 -5.13
CA ALA A 194 -26.56 -16.25 -5.77
C ALA A 194 -26.75 -14.73 -5.92
N MET A 195 -27.94 -14.27 -6.30
CA MET A 195 -28.23 -12.84 -6.43
C MET A 195 -28.21 -12.13 -5.07
N ILE A 196 -28.70 -12.75 -3.99
CA ILE A 196 -28.58 -12.22 -2.63
C ILE A 196 -27.10 -12.08 -2.25
N ALA A 197 -26.28 -13.10 -2.52
CA ALA A 197 -24.85 -13.05 -2.28
C ALA A 197 -24.16 -11.92 -3.07
N PHE A 198 -24.46 -11.78 -4.36
CA PHE A 198 -23.95 -10.68 -5.20
C PHE A 198 -24.41 -9.31 -4.72
N SER A 199 -25.63 -9.20 -4.21
CA SER A 199 -26.17 -7.95 -3.66
C SER A 199 -25.42 -7.54 -2.38
N ILE A 200 -25.20 -8.49 -1.47
CA ILE A 200 -24.39 -8.26 -0.27
C ILE A 200 -22.96 -7.87 -0.66
N LEU A 201 -22.34 -8.61 -1.59
CA LEU A 201 -20.99 -8.31 -2.10
C LEU A 201 -20.91 -6.90 -2.69
N GLY A 202 -21.87 -6.50 -3.52
CA GLY A 202 -21.91 -5.18 -4.15
C GLY A 202 -22.10 -4.05 -3.14
N ILE A 203 -23.09 -4.19 -2.23
CA ILE A 203 -23.44 -3.17 -1.25
C ILE A 203 -22.33 -2.99 -0.22
N THR A 204 -21.82 -4.06 0.40
CA THR A 204 -20.79 -3.92 1.44
C THR A 204 -19.45 -3.42 0.88
N SER A 205 -19.21 -3.61 -0.42
CA SER A 205 -18.01 -3.10 -1.11
C SER A 205 -18.07 -1.61 -1.46
N LEU A 206 -19.21 -0.93 -1.27
CA LEU A 206 -19.35 0.50 -1.55
C LEU A 206 -18.38 1.31 -0.66
N PRO A 207 -17.69 2.35 -1.20
CA PRO A 207 -16.67 3.08 -0.45
C PRO A 207 -17.17 3.68 0.87
N LYS A 208 -18.43 4.16 0.91
CA LYS A 208 -19.05 4.71 2.12
C LYS A 208 -19.21 3.65 3.22
N ILE A 209 -19.68 2.45 2.86
CA ILE A 209 -19.91 1.35 3.79
C ILE A 209 -18.58 0.74 4.24
N ARG A 210 -17.69 0.42 3.28
CA ARG A 210 -16.37 -0.16 3.58
C ARG A 210 -15.54 0.68 4.54
N ARG A 211 -15.55 2.01 4.38
CA ARG A 211 -14.79 2.91 5.27
C ARG A 211 -15.38 3.00 6.69
N LYS A 212 -16.70 2.90 6.83
CA LYS A 212 -17.36 2.95 8.15
C LYS A 212 -17.33 1.60 8.88
N ALA A 213 -17.46 0.50 8.13
CA ALA A 213 -17.60 -0.85 8.67
C ALA A 213 -16.72 -1.85 7.90
N PHE A 214 -15.40 -1.67 7.99
CA PHE A 214 -14.43 -2.50 7.26
C PHE A 214 -14.55 -3.99 7.59
N ASN A 215 -14.77 -4.36 8.86
CA ASN A 215 -14.91 -5.75 9.27
C ASN A 215 -16.13 -6.43 8.62
N VAL A 216 -17.26 -5.72 8.53
CA VAL A 216 -18.48 -6.24 7.88
C VAL A 216 -18.23 -6.46 6.40
N PHE A 217 -17.63 -5.47 5.72
CA PHE A 217 -17.20 -5.62 4.33
C PHE A 217 -16.33 -6.86 4.15
N TYR A 218 -15.25 -6.98 4.93
CA TYR A 218 -14.26 -8.04 4.72
C TYR A 218 -14.83 -9.43 4.98
N ILE A 219 -15.57 -9.62 6.09
CA ILE A 219 -16.16 -10.91 6.46
C ILE A 219 -17.24 -11.31 5.47
N SER A 220 -18.18 -10.41 5.16
CA SER A 220 -19.25 -10.70 4.20
C SER A 220 -18.69 -11.00 2.82
N HIS A 221 -17.66 -10.27 2.38
CA HIS A 221 -17.05 -10.48 1.07
C HIS A 221 -16.42 -11.87 0.95
N TYR A 222 -15.73 -12.34 1.98
CA TYR A 222 -15.13 -13.68 1.98
C TYR A 222 -16.19 -14.79 1.97
N ILE A 223 -17.19 -14.72 2.87
CA ILE A 223 -18.22 -15.77 2.99
C ILE A 223 -19.12 -15.80 1.75
N MET A 224 -19.60 -14.64 1.29
CA MET A 224 -20.49 -14.57 0.13
C MET A 224 -19.81 -14.96 -1.17
N THR A 225 -18.48 -14.84 -1.28
CA THR A 225 -17.74 -15.38 -2.44
C THR A 225 -17.90 -16.89 -2.54
N TRP A 226 -17.70 -17.64 -1.45
CA TRP A 226 -17.92 -19.10 -1.43
C TRP A 226 -19.37 -19.47 -1.71
N VAL A 227 -20.32 -18.81 -1.03
CA VAL A 227 -21.76 -19.04 -1.24
C VAL A 227 -22.14 -18.81 -2.69
N SER A 228 -21.65 -17.75 -3.33
CA SER A 228 -21.95 -17.45 -4.74
C SER A 228 -21.44 -18.54 -5.68
N VAL A 229 -20.20 -19.01 -5.51
CA VAL A 229 -19.61 -20.06 -6.38
C VAL A 229 -20.39 -21.37 -6.27
N ILE A 230 -20.78 -21.75 -5.04
CA ILE A 230 -21.54 -22.99 -4.80
C ILE A 230 -22.97 -22.86 -5.34
N ALA A 231 -23.67 -21.75 -5.04
CA ALA A 231 -25.02 -21.53 -5.53
C ALA A 231 -25.10 -21.51 -7.06
N LEU A 232 -24.14 -20.84 -7.72
CA LEU A 232 -24.07 -20.79 -9.17
C LEU A 232 -23.87 -22.16 -9.82
N HIS A 233 -23.15 -23.08 -9.16
CA HIS A 233 -22.98 -24.46 -9.65
C HIS A 233 -24.32 -25.19 -9.81
N PHE A 234 -25.22 -25.03 -8.85
CA PHE A 234 -26.54 -25.66 -8.86
C PHE A 234 -27.58 -24.88 -9.67
N HIS A 235 -27.37 -23.58 -9.86
CA HIS A 235 -28.23 -22.72 -10.66
C HIS A 235 -27.99 -22.84 -12.17
N ALA A 236 -26.73 -22.73 -12.62
CA ALA A 236 -26.44 -22.42 -14.01
C ALA A 236 -26.70 -23.59 -14.98
N ARG A 237 -27.45 -23.32 -16.05
CA ARG A 237 -27.78 -24.26 -17.14
C ARG A 237 -27.47 -23.62 -18.51
N PRO A 238 -26.69 -24.24 -19.41
CA PRO A 238 -25.96 -25.52 -19.27
C PRO A 238 -24.98 -25.52 -18.10
N ASN A 239 -24.50 -26.70 -17.68
CA ASN A 239 -23.61 -26.81 -16.53
C ASN A 239 -22.35 -25.92 -16.69
N ILE A 240 -21.82 -25.43 -15.57
CA ILE A 240 -20.62 -24.57 -15.49
C ILE A 240 -19.45 -25.28 -14.82
N ARG A 241 -19.37 -26.61 -14.90
CA ARG A 241 -18.40 -27.42 -14.13
C ARG A 241 -16.97 -26.89 -14.24
N THR A 242 -16.52 -26.55 -15.44
CA THR A 242 -15.20 -25.96 -15.67
C THR A 242 -14.98 -24.66 -14.90
N PHE A 243 -15.97 -23.75 -14.88
CA PHE A 243 -15.86 -22.48 -14.17
C PHE A 243 -15.83 -22.70 -12.66
N THR A 244 -16.69 -23.59 -12.16
CA THR A 244 -16.73 -23.94 -10.73
C THR A 244 -15.41 -24.56 -10.27
N VAL A 245 -14.87 -25.53 -11.01
CA VAL A 245 -13.61 -26.18 -10.66
C VAL A 245 -12.47 -25.17 -10.63
N LEU A 246 -12.35 -24.29 -11.64
CA LEU A 246 -11.33 -23.23 -11.64
C LEU A 246 -11.48 -22.29 -10.42
N ASN A 247 -12.69 -21.83 -10.12
CA ASN A 247 -12.95 -20.99 -8.96
C ASN A 247 -12.55 -21.68 -7.64
N LEU A 248 -12.94 -22.95 -7.46
CA LEU A 248 -12.60 -23.72 -6.27
C LEU A 248 -11.08 -23.92 -6.13
N LEU A 249 -10.39 -24.25 -7.23
CA LEU A 249 -8.94 -24.40 -7.22
C LEU A 249 -8.24 -23.10 -6.80
N ILE A 250 -8.67 -21.95 -7.33
CA ILE A 250 -8.11 -20.63 -6.97
C ILE A 250 -8.34 -20.33 -5.48
N LEU A 251 -9.56 -20.52 -4.99
CA LEU A 251 -9.91 -20.23 -3.59
C LEU A 251 -9.19 -21.15 -2.60
N ILE A 252 -9.10 -22.44 -2.90
CA ILE A 252 -8.39 -23.43 -2.08
C ILE A 252 -6.88 -23.13 -2.10
N TYR A 253 -6.31 -22.87 -3.28
CA TYR A 253 -4.90 -22.50 -3.41
C TYR A 253 -4.56 -21.28 -2.56
N GLN A 254 -5.41 -20.24 -2.57
CA GLN A 254 -5.20 -19.04 -1.76
C GLN A 254 -5.17 -19.34 -0.25
N ILE A 255 -5.97 -20.29 0.22
CA ILE A 255 -5.98 -20.72 1.62
C ILE A 255 -4.69 -21.48 1.94
N ILE A 256 -4.36 -22.51 1.14
CA ILE A 256 -3.18 -23.35 1.34
C ILE A 256 -1.91 -22.49 1.32
N TYR A 257 -1.77 -21.63 0.31
CA TYR A 257 -0.61 -20.78 0.14
C TYR A 257 -0.44 -19.81 1.32
N ARG A 258 -1.53 -19.19 1.78
CA ARG A 258 -1.50 -18.31 2.95
C ARG A 258 -1.10 -19.05 4.23
N LEU A 259 -1.68 -20.22 4.48
CA LEU A 259 -1.36 -21.03 5.65
C LEU A 259 0.10 -21.49 5.61
N TRP A 260 0.58 -21.90 4.44
CA TRP A 260 1.98 -22.26 4.24
C TRP A 260 2.93 -21.11 4.53
N LEU A 261 2.58 -19.87 4.16
CA LEU A 261 3.40 -18.67 4.33
C LEU A 261 3.27 -18.02 5.72
N SER A 262 2.32 -18.46 6.55
CA SER A 262 2.07 -17.86 7.86
C SER A 262 2.85 -18.59 8.95
N THR A 263 3.66 -17.83 9.70
CA THR A 263 4.43 -18.33 10.84
C THR A 263 3.92 -17.70 12.13
N LYS A 264 3.95 -18.46 13.21
CA LYS A 264 3.64 -17.96 14.55
C LYS A 264 4.94 -17.46 15.20
N THR A 265 4.95 -16.23 15.68
CA THR A 265 6.11 -15.68 16.42
C THR A 265 5.67 -14.70 17.51
N ARG A 266 6.58 -14.42 18.43
CA ARG A 266 6.41 -13.38 19.45
C ARG A 266 7.04 -12.09 18.96
N ILE A 267 6.40 -10.96 19.27
CA ILE A 267 6.89 -9.64 18.91
C ILE A 267 7.32 -8.85 20.14
N SER A 268 8.34 -8.02 19.99
CA SER A 268 8.70 -6.96 20.93
C SER A 268 8.10 -5.64 20.45
N VAL A 269 7.42 -4.90 21.33
CA VAL A 269 6.84 -3.59 21.01
C VAL A 269 7.50 -2.54 21.92
N ARG A 270 8.19 -1.58 21.31
CA ARG A 270 8.79 -0.44 21.98
C ARG A 270 8.07 0.85 21.57
N SER A 271 7.63 1.61 22.55
CA SER A 271 7.03 2.93 22.32
C SER A 271 8.12 3.93 21.95
N ILE A 272 7.96 4.60 20.81
CA ILE A 272 8.89 5.65 20.36
C ILE A 272 8.35 7.03 20.69
N SER A 273 7.03 7.19 20.58
CA SER A 273 6.29 8.39 20.93
C SER A 273 4.87 7.99 21.35
N PRO A 274 4.02 8.96 21.76
CA PRO A 274 2.60 8.71 21.97
C PRO A 274 1.88 8.16 20.72
N THR A 275 2.40 8.44 19.50
CA THR A 275 1.74 8.09 18.25
C THR A 275 2.40 6.94 17.47
N LEU A 276 3.69 6.67 17.68
CA LEU A 276 4.48 5.65 16.99
C LEU A 276 5.04 4.59 17.92
N ALA A 277 5.07 3.36 17.43
CA ALA A 277 5.72 2.22 18.07
C ALA A 277 6.65 1.51 17.08
N LEU A 278 7.80 1.05 17.57
CA LEU A 278 8.74 0.18 16.87
C LEU A 278 8.45 -1.26 17.28
N ILE A 279 8.32 -2.14 16.30
CA ILE A 279 8.04 -3.56 16.53
C ILE A 279 9.17 -4.39 15.95
N GLU A 280 9.63 -5.36 16.72
CA GLU A 280 10.74 -6.22 16.36
C GLU A 280 10.40 -7.70 16.52
N PHE A 281 10.83 -8.51 15.56
CA PHE A 281 10.75 -9.97 15.63
C PHE A 281 11.88 -10.60 14.77
N PRO A 282 12.31 -11.84 15.05
CA PRO A 282 13.45 -12.42 14.35
C PRO A 282 13.15 -12.68 12.86
N THR A 283 14.13 -12.45 12.00
CA THR A 283 14.00 -12.68 10.54
C THR A 283 13.76 -14.15 10.20
N SER A 284 14.14 -15.09 11.08
CA SER A 284 13.81 -16.52 10.96
C SER A 284 12.31 -16.82 11.02
N ALA A 285 11.49 -15.91 11.57
CA ALA A 285 10.03 -16.05 11.53
C ALA A 285 9.45 -15.86 10.12
N LEU A 286 10.20 -15.23 9.19
CA LEU A 286 9.80 -15.06 7.81
C LEU A 286 10.15 -16.31 7.00
N LYS A 287 9.13 -17.10 6.62
CA LYS A 287 9.34 -18.29 5.77
C LYS A 287 9.90 -17.94 4.39
N LYS A 288 9.50 -16.79 3.86
CA LYS A 288 10.10 -16.17 2.67
C LYS A 288 10.69 -14.83 3.09
N LYS A 289 12.02 -14.70 3.01
CA LYS A 289 12.74 -13.45 3.26
C LYS A 289 12.51 -12.49 2.08
N SER A 290 12.54 -11.19 2.35
CA SER A 290 12.57 -10.19 1.28
C SER A 290 13.94 -10.17 0.61
N SER A 291 13.97 -9.93 -0.68
CA SER A 291 15.21 -9.58 -1.38
C SER A 291 15.34 -8.08 -1.63
N LEU A 292 14.23 -7.33 -1.73
CA LEU A 292 14.26 -5.87 -1.91
C LEU A 292 13.88 -5.10 -0.62
N PRO A 293 14.40 -3.87 -0.42
CA PRO A 293 13.93 -2.99 0.64
C PRO A 293 12.52 -2.48 0.38
N GLY A 294 11.76 -2.21 1.44
CA GLY A 294 10.37 -1.75 1.34
C GLY A 294 9.36 -2.88 1.15
N ALA A 295 9.79 -4.15 1.29
CA ALA A 295 8.84 -5.26 1.36
C ALA A 295 7.90 -5.10 2.56
N HIS A 296 6.73 -5.75 2.51
CA HIS A 296 5.77 -5.68 3.60
C HIS A 296 5.35 -7.05 4.10
N VAL A 297 5.04 -7.12 5.39
CA VAL A 297 4.48 -8.30 6.05
C VAL A 297 3.03 -8.04 6.42
N ARG A 298 2.27 -9.10 6.71
CA ARG A 298 0.94 -8.94 7.31
C ARG A 298 0.88 -9.59 8.68
N ILE A 299 0.35 -8.88 9.65
CA ILE A 299 0.25 -9.33 11.05
C ILE A 299 -1.22 -9.53 11.43
N ASN A 300 -1.49 -10.63 12.12
CA ASN A 300 -2.78 -10.93 12.73
C ASN A 300 -2.61 -11.38 14.19
N ASN A 301 -3.58 -11.04 15.04
CA ASN A 301 -3.57 -11.42 16.45
C ASN A 301 -3.96 -12.89 16.61
N LYS A 302 -3.21 -13.63 17.43
CA LYS A 302 -3.69 -14.91 17.94
C LYS A 302 -4.82 -14.66 18.94
N ASN A 303 -5.93 -15.36 18.74
CA ASN A 303 -7.07 -15.30 19.65
C ASN A 303 -7.26 -16.67 20.33
N PRO A 304 -8.05 -16.77 21.41
CA PRO A 304 -8.39 -18.07 21.99
C PRO A 304 -9.41 -18.85 21.14
N PHE A 305 -9.19 -20.17 21.04
CA PHE A 305 -10.10 -21.20 20.51
C PHE A 305 -10.86 -20.83 19.22
N LEU A 306 -12.18 -20.65 19.31
CA LEU A 306 -13.11 -20.47 18.18
C LEU A 306 -12.81 -19.20 17.37
N LYS A 307 -12.39 -18.13 18.05
CA LYS A 307 -12.04 -16.86 17.40
C LYS A 307 -10.76 -17.02 16.57
N ASP A 308 -9.82 -17.85 17.02
CA ASP A 308 -8.61 -18.19 16.25
C ASP A 308 -8.95 -18.99 14.99
N PHE A 309 -9.81 -20.00 15.13
CA PHE A 309 -10.27 -20.82 14.01
C PHE A 309 -10.98 -19.95 12.95
N PHE A 310 -11.91 -19.09 13.39
CA PHE A 310 -12.59 -18.17 12.50
C PHE A 310 -11.63 -17.21 11.79
N TYR A 311 -10.65 -16.62 12.50
CA TYR A 311 -9.68 -15.72 11.88
C TYR A 311 -8.60 -16.42 11.06
N LYS A 312 -8.42 -17.73 11.20
CA LYS A 312 -7.63 -18.52 10.23
C LYS A 312 -8.37 -18.67 8.90
N LEU A 313 -9.68 -18.84 8.95
CA LEU A 313 -10.54 -18.91 7.76
C LEU A 313 -10.70 -17.53 7.11
N VAL A 314 -10.99 -16.48 7.89
CA VAL A 314 -11.16 -15.09 7.44
C VAL A 314 -10.09 -14.21 8.09
N PRO A 315 -8.89 -14.09 7.50
CA PRO A 315 -7.76 -13.41 8.13
C PRO A 315 -7.91 -11.89 8.05
N LEU A 316 -8.25 -11.25 9.17
CA LEU A 316 -8.18 -9.80 9.32
C LEU A 316 -6.73 -9.36 9.59
N ALA A 317 -5.85 -9.54 8.60
CA ALA A 317 -4.43 -9.22 8.74
C ALA A 317 -4.09 -7.80 8.24
N HIS A 318 -3.33 -7.07 9.05
CA HIS A 318 -2.89 -5.70 8.77
C HIS A 318 -1.53 -5.70 8.06
N PRO A 319 -1.36 -4.96 6.94
CA PRO A 319 -0.07 -4.84 6.27
C PRO A 319 0.83 -3.83 6.98
N TYR A 320 2.12 -4.15 7.08
CA TYR A 320 3.15 -3.26 7.60
C TYR A 320 4.42 -3.38 6.76
N THR A 321 4.96 -2.24 6.33
CA THR A 321 6.22 -2.15 5.60
C THR A 321 7.39 -2.46 6.53
N ILE A 322 8.34 -3.25 6.03
CA ILE A 322 9.59 -3.59 6.72
C ILE A 322 10.52 -2.40 6.63
N ALA A 323 10.93 -1.87 7.79
CA ALA A 323 11.86 -0.76 7.93
C ALA A 323 13.33 -1.20 8.13
N SER A 324 13.56 -2.49 8.40
CA SER A 324 14.90 -3.08 8.48
C SER A 324 15.43 -3.46 7.09
N LEU A 325 16.73 -3.71 6.99
CA LEU A 325 17.33 -4.23 5.76
C LEU A 325 17.04 -5.74 5.60
N PRO A 326 17.05 -6.26 4.36
CA PRO A 326 16.83 -7.69 4.09
C PRO A 326 17.77 -8.65 4.84
N ASN A 327 18.99 -8.20 5.14
CA ASN A 327 20.04 -8.99 5.79
C ASN A 327 20.07 -8.83 7.32
N ASP A 328 19.24 -7.95 7.89
CA ASP A 328 19.22 -7.73 9.34
C ASP A 328 18.71 -8.99 10.08
N LYS A 329 19.29 -9.29 11.25
CA LYS A 329 18.89 -10.44 12.09
C LYS A 329 17.44 -10.34 12.59
N ALA A 330 16.95 -9.12 12.75
CA ALA A 330 15.59 -8.81 13.21
C ALA A 330 14.85 -7.92 12.21
N VAL A 331 13.58 -8.22 12.01
CA VAL A 331 12.66 -7.42 11.22
C VAL A 331 12.14 -6.29 12.09
N LYS A 332 12.33 -5.04 11.64
CA LYS A 332 11.81 -3.84 12.29
C LYS A 332 10.60 -3.32 11.53
N LEU A 333 9.50 -3.05 12.22
CA LEU A 333 8.31 -2.41 11.68
C LEU A 333 8.02 -1.12 12.44
N ILE A 334 7.65 -0.06 11.72
CA ILE A 334 7.24 1.21 12.32
C ILE A 334 5.73 1.31 12.18
N VAL A 335 5.05 1.28 13.33
CA VAL A 335 3.60 1.17 13.37
C VAL A 335 3.02 2.38 14.08
N ARG A 336 2.04 3.01 13.44
CA ARG A 336 1.22 4.02 14.10
C ARG A 336 0.28 3.36 15.09
N ARG A 337 0.26 3.86 16.32
CA ARG A 337 -0.69 3.43 17.35
C ARG A 337 -2.12 3.71 16.88
N GLY A 338 -2.95 2.68 16.93
CA GLY A 338 -4.33 2.73 16.48
C GLY A 338 -5.16 1.62 17.11
N ASN A 339 -6.32 1.34 16.53
CA ASN A 339 -7.31 0.40 17.09
C ASN A 339 -6.87 -1.08 17.09
N PHE A 340 -5.72 -1.40 16.49
CA PHE A 340 -5.15 -2.74 16.50
C PHE A 340 -4.04 -2.80 17.57
N PRO A 341 -4.36 -3.24 18.81
CA PRO A 341 -3.41 -3.21 19.91
C PRO A 341 -2.32 -4.26 19.71
N LEU A 342 -1.08 -3.80 19.62
CA LEU A 342 0.12 -4.62 19.58
C LEU A 342 0.74 -4.60 20.97
N LYS A 343 0.97 -5.79 21.54
CA LYS A 343 1.45 -5.98 22.91
C LYS A 343 2.70 -6.85 22.88
N THR A 344 3.70 -6.44 23.65
CA THR A 344 4.96 -7.15 23.81
C THR A 344 4.74 -8.56 24.32
N ASN A 345 5.56 -9.51 23.83
CA ASN A 345 5.61 -10.90 24.26
C ASN A 345 4.29 -11.69 24.08
N ARG A 346 3.40 -11.23 23.19
CA ARG A 346 2.24 -12.02 22.75
C ARG A 346 2.52 -12.76 21.45
N ASP A 347 1.77 -13.84 21.24
CA ASP A 347 1.82 -14.62 20.00
C ASP A 347 1.05 -13.91 18.88
N TYR A 348 1.68 -13.75 17.73
CA TYR A 348 1.07 -13.22 16.51
C TYR A 348 1.31 -14.17 15.34
N TYR A 349 0.40 -14.13 14.36
CA TYR A 349 0.63 -14.75 13.06
C TYR A 349 1.19 -13.71 12.10
N ILE A 350 2.35 -14.01 11.53
CA ILE A 350 3.01 -13.18 10.52
C ILE A 350 2.96 -13.91 9.19
N THR A 351 2.36 -13.28 8.19
CA THR A 351 2.25 -13.81 6.83
C THR A 351 3.22 -13.06 5.91
N GLY A 352 4.16 -13.83 5.36
CA GLY A 352 4.99 -13.45 4.22
C GLY A 352 6.17 -12.53 4.52
N SER A 353 6.97 -12.33 3.48
CA SER A 353 7.45 -11.02 3.05
C SER A 353 6.96 -10.84 1.61
N PHE A 354 6.20 -9.79 1.34
CA PHE A 354 5.70 -9.47 0.00
C PHE A 354 6.60 -8.40 -0.60
N GLU A 355 7.29 -8.76 -1.69
CA GLU A 355 8.21 -7.86 -2.38
C GLU A 355 7.50 -6.59 -2.86
N PRO A 356 8.15 -5.42 -2.76
CA PRO A 356 7.69 -4.21 -3.39
C PRO A 356 7.97 -4.25 -4.90
N GLN A 357 7.32 -3.38 -5.65
CA GLN A 357 7.59 -3.19 -7.06
C GLN A 357 8.29 -1.85 -7.26
N LEU A 358 9.62 -1.83 -7.20
CA LEU A 358 10.43 -0.65 -7.47
C LEU A 358 10.82 -0.63 -8.96
N SER A 359 10.44 0.42 -9.69
CA SER A 359 10.69 0.50 -11.14
C SER A 359 12.17 0.63 -11.50
N PHE A 360 12.95 1.25 -10.62
CA PHE A 360 14.37 1.58 -10.82
C PHE A 360 15.32 0.64 -10.09
N MET A 361 14.83 -0.33 -9.33
CA MET A 361 15.69 -1.22 -8.53
C MET A 361 15.31 -2.68 -8.76
N LYS A 362 16.32 -3.50 -9.09
CA LYS A 362 16.16 -4.94 -9.29
C LYS A 362 17.24 -5.69 -8.54
N GLU A 363 16.91 -6.89 -8.11
CA GLU A 363 17.89 -7.82 -7.55
C GLU A 363 18.97 -8.15 -8.60
N ALA A 364 20.23 -8.16 -8.17
CA ALA A 364 21.33 -8.56 -9.04
C ALA A 364 21.18 -10.06 -9.40
N SER A 365 21.22 -10.37 -10.69
CA SER A 365 21.05 -11.73 -11.21
C SER A 365 22.01 -12.69 -10.50
N PRO A 366 21.52 -13.82 -9.93
CA PRO A 366 22.38 -14.79 -9.27
C PRO A 366 23.43 -15.39 -10.23
N PHE A 367 23.11 -15.50 -11.52
CA PHE A 367 24.05 -15.92 -12.56
C PHE A 367 25.20 -14.92 -12.70
N ARG A 368 24.93 -13.62 -12.65
CA ARG A 368 25.97 -12.58 -12.75
C ARG A 368 26.93 -12.59 -11.56
N ARG A 369 26.45 -12.94 -10.35
CA ARG A 369 27.30 -13.11 -9.16
C ARG A 369 28.29 -14.28 -9.29
N MET A 370 27.99 -15.28 -10.12
CA MET A 370 28.82 -16.47 -10.30
C MET A 370 29.99 -16.23 -11.27
N PHE A 371 29.85 -15.30 -12.23
CA PHE A 371 30.84 -15.05 -13.28
C PHE A 371 31.58 -13.70 -13.14
N GLU A 372 31.27 -12.88 -12.13
CA GLU A 372 32.00 -11.63 -11.89
C GLU A 372 33.31 -11.89 -11.12
N PRO A 373 34.47 -11.37 -11.58
CA PRO A 373 35.75 -11.57 -10.90
C PRO A 373 35.75 -10.95 -9.49
N ALA A 374 36.23 -11.72 -8.51
CA ALA A 374 36.26 -11.36 -7.08
C ALA A 374 37.34 -10.31 -6.71
N GLN A 375 37.54 -9.27 -7.53
CA GLN A 375 38.68 -8.35 -7.38
C GLN A 375 38.37 -6.99 -6.72
N THR A 376 37.21 -6.82 -6.09
CA THR A 376 37.03 -5.70 -5.13
C THR A 376 36.19 -6.15 -3.94
N SER A 377 36.60 -5.76 -2.73
CA SER A 377 35.95 -6.11 -1.46
C SER A 377 34.48 -5.62 -1.34
N LEU A 378 34.02 -4.80 -2.29
CA LEU A 378 32.64 -4.33 -2.43
C LEU A 378 31.79 -5.14 -3.42
N LEU A 379 32.42 -5.97 -4.27
CA LEU A 379 31.74 -6.72 -5.34
C LEU A 379 30.96 -7.94 -4.81
N GLY A 380 31.36 -8.49 -3.64
CA GLY A 380 30.73 -9.66 -3.01
C GLY A 380 29.63 -9.35 -2.00
N SER A 381 29.26 -8.08 -1.81
CA SER A 381 28.30 -7.69 -0.77
C SER A 381 26.87 -8.19 -1.08
N PRO A 382 26.15 -8.73 -0.09
CA PRO A 382 24.77 -9.18 -0.26
C PRO A 382 23.77 -8.04 -0.50
N MET A 383 24.21 -6.77 -0.57
CA MET A 383 23.37 -5.58 -0.73
C MET A 383 23.60 -4.82 -2.05
N ARG A 384 24.21 -5.48 -3.06
CA ARG A 384 24.34 -4.91 -4.40
C ARG A 384 23.07 -5.12 -5.23
N TYR A 385 22.52 -4.03 -5.74
CA TYR A 385 21.32 -4.05 -6.60
C TYR A 385 21.64 -3.46 -7.98
N ASN A 386 20.88 -3.87 -8.99
CA ASN A 386 20.91 -3.18 -10.27
C ASN A 386 19.96 -1.98 -10.18
N ILE A 387 20.54 -0.78 -10.10
CA ILE A 387 19.81 0.47 -9.87
C ILE A 387 19.91 1.34 -11.12
N ASP A 388 18.75 1.67 -11.67
CA ASP A 388 18.57 2.54 -12.83
C ASP A 388 18.20 3.96 -12.38
N ALA A 389 19.07 4.55 -11.55
CA ALA A 389 18.92 5.89 -11.01
C ALA A 389 20.30 6.49 -10.69
N GLU A 390 20.43 7.81 -10.83
CA GLU A 390 21.61 8.57 -10.38
C GLU A 390 21.31 9.36 -9.10
N ARG A 391 20.06 9.84 -8.98
CA ARG A 391 19.56 10.59 -7.83
C ARG A 391 18.16 10.15 -7.47
N VAL A 392 17.93 10.04 -6.16
CA VAL A 392 16.61 9.70 -5.63
C VAL A 392 16.19 10.70 -4.57
N PHE A 393 15.05 11.36 -4.79
CA PHE A 393 14.44 12.26 -3.84
C PHE A 393 13.27 11.55 -3.16
N ILE A 394 13.35 11.35 -1.84
CA ILE A 394 12.37 10.58 -1.08
C ILE A 394 11.53 11.54 -0.24
N VAL A 395 10.20 11.50 -0.38
CA VAL A 395 9.27 12.31 0.43
C VAL A 395 8.28 11.39 1.14
N VAL A 396 8.42 11.26 2.45
CA VAL A 396 7.64 10.32 3.27
C VAL A 396 6.91 11.02 4.40
N GLY A 397 5.74 10.51 4.77
CA GLY A 397 4.91 11.10 5.83
C GLY A 397 4.51 10.08 6.91
N GLY A 398 4.65 10.46 8.18
CA GLY A 398 4.30 9.63 9.35
C GLY A 398 5.01 8.27 9.30
N SER A 399 4.25 7.17 9.43
CA SER A 399 4.79 5.81 9.34
C SER A 399 5.31 5.41 7.95
N GLY A 400 5.08 6.24 6.91
CA GLY A 400 5.64 6.04 5.57
C GLY A 400 7.17 6.06 5.53
N ILE A 401 7.83 6.58 6.57
CA ILE A 401 9.28 6.48 6.76
C ILE A 401 9.81 5.03 6.78
N SER A 402 8.93 4.05 7.04
CA SER A 402 9.24 2.62 6.93
C SER A 402 9.77 2.22 5.56
N LEU A 403 9.33 2.89 4.48
CA LEU A 403 9.91 2.71 3.14
C LEU A 403 11.22 3.49 3.01
N GLY A 404 11.22 4.74 3.47
CA GLY A 404 12.29 5.70 3.21
C GLY A 404 13.64 5.30 3.81
N ILE A 405 13.66 4.85 5.07
CA ILE A 405 14.91 4.48 5.77
C ILE A 405 15.66 3.33 5.06
N PRO A 406 15.08 2.13 4.86
CA PRO A 406 15.81 1.03 4.25
C PRO A 406 16.19 1.34 2.80
N LEU A 407 15.34 2.07 2.07
CA LEU A 407 15.62 2.47 0.69
C LEU A 407 16.79 3.45 0.60
N MET A 408 16.81 4.49 1.44
CA MET A 408 17.92 5.45 1.52
C MET A 408 19.23 4.77 1.86
N ARG A 409 19.25 3.87 2.86
CA ARG A 409 20.46 3.13 3.27
C ARG A 409 21.03 2.30 2.12
N ILE A 410 20.18 1.57 1.39
CA ILE A 410 20.62 0.76 0.25
C ILE A 410 21.07 1.61 -0.94
N LEU A 411 20.36 2.71 -1.24
CA LEU A 411 20.74 3.60 -2.34
C LEU A 411 22.10 4.27 -2.07
N ASN A 412 22.29 4.82 -0.86
CA ASN A 412 23.57 5.38 -0.44
C ASN A 412 24.70 4.33 -0.49
N TYR A 413 24.42 3.09 -0.07
CA TYR A 413 25.37 1.98 -0.17
C TYR A 413 25.81 1.67 -1.61
N ASN A 414 24.90 1.81 -2.57
CA ASN A 414 25.17 1.60 -3.99
C ASN A 414 25.70 2.88 -4.69
N GLY A 415 26.07 3.92 -3.93
CA GLY A 415 26.66 5.16 -4.46
C GLY A 415 25.66 6.13 -5.10
N ILE A 416 24.35 5.93 -4.88
CA ILE A 416 23.31 6.81 -5.41
C ILE A 416 23.07 7.96 -4.42
N ALA A 417 23.04 9.19 -4.91
CA ALA A 417 22.78 10.34 -4.05
C ALA A 417 21.29 10.43 -3.68
N VAL A 418 21.02 10.41 -2.37
CA VAL A 418 19.66 10.45 -1.82
C VAL A 418 19.46 11.65 -0.91
N ARG A 419 18.29 12.27 -0.99
CA ARG A 419 17.79 13.25 -0.01
C ARG A 419 16.39 12.82 0.41
N LEU A 420 16.16 12.78 1.72
CA LEU A 420 14.92 12.28 2.30
C LEU A 420 14.24 13.38 3.11
N ILE A 421 13.03 13.75 2.71
CA ILE A 421 12.11 14.58 3.48
C ILE A 421 11.17 13.65 4.25
N TRP A 422 11.16 13.79 5.58
CA TRP A 422 10.19 13.14 6.44
C TRP A 422 9.26 14.15 7.09
N VAL A 423 7.97 14.01 6.85
CA VAL A 423 6.93 14.87 7.43
C VAL A 423 6.28 14.13 8.60
N SER A 424 6.38 14.69 9.80
CA SER A 424 5.64 14.21 10.96
C SER A 424 4.71 15.27 11.55
N LYS A 425 3.72 14.81 12.33
CA LYS A 425 2.86 15.70 13.13
C LYS A 425 3.45 15.95 14.50
N ASP A 426 4.01 14.92 15.11
CA ASP A 426 4.54 14.97 16.47
C ASP A 426 6.07 15.02 16.40
N ILE A 427 6.67 15.97 17.11
CA ILE A 427 8.13 16.09 17.21
C ILE A 427 8.74 14.92 17.99
N MET A 428 8.00 14.32 18.93
CA MET A 428 8.48 13.15 19.68
C MET A 428 8.72 11.93 18.79
N ASP A 429 8.13 11.90 17.59
CA ASP A 429 8.36 10.85 16.62
C ASP A 429 9.83 10.79 16.17
N LEU A 430 10.59 11.91 16.23
CA LEU A 430 12.01 11.94 15.87
C LEU A 430 12.88 10.98 16.69
N ASN A 431 12.44 10.58 17.89
CA ASN A 431 13.10 9.53 18.69
C ASN A 431 13.26 8.21 17.93
N LEU A 432 12.49 8.01 16.86
CA LEU A 432 12.60 6.88 15.95
C LEU A 432 14.01 6.76 15.34
N LEU A 433 14.62 7.89 14.97
CA LEU A 433 15.87 7.92 14.21
C LEU A 433 17.02 7.26 14.96
N ASN A 434 16.99 7.27 16.30
CA ASN A 434 17.97 6.63 17.17
C ASN A 434 18.05 5.10 17.02
N ASN A 435 17.03 4.48 16.40
CA ASN A 435 16.94 3.02 16.24
C ASN A 435 17.57 2.52 14.91
N PHE A 436 18.10 3.44 14.10
CA PHE A 436 18.71 3.16 12.81
C PHE A 436 20.09 3.83 12.72
N ARG A 437 21.03 3.20 12.03
CA ARG A 437 22.42 3.68 11.86
C ARG A 437 22.63 4.24 10.46
N GLY A 438 23.65 5.10 10.31
CA GLY A 438 24.09 5.62 9.00
C GLY A 438 23.05 6.51 8.32
N LEU A 439 22.27 7.26 9.10
CA LEU A 439 21.28 8.19 8.58
C LEU A 439 21.98 9.52 8.21
N GLN A 440 21.96 9.87 6.92
CA GLN A 440 22.50 11.12 6.40
C GLN A 440 21.54 11.69 5.35
N GLY A 441 21.45 13.02 5.27
CA GLY A 441 20.61 13.69 4.26
C GLY A 441 19.11 13.61 4.54
N ILE A 442 18.72 13.56 5.81
CA ILE A 442 17.31 13.57 6.25
C ILE A 442 16.91 14.98 6.68
N GLU A 443 15.76 15.44 6.19
CA GLU A 443 15.09 16.66 6.61
C GLU A 443 13.74 16.32 7.22
N CYS A 444 13.56 16.69 8.49
CA CYS A 444 12.36 16.42 9.26
C CYS A 444 11.48 17.68 9.30
N TYR A 445 10.26 17.59 8.79
CA TYR A 445 9.26 18.65 8.82
C TYR A 445 8.18 18.33 9.84
N ILE A 446 8.01 19.21 10.83
CA ILE A 446 7.02 19.04 11.90
C ILE A 446 5.83 19.95 11.66
N THR A 447 4.65 19.33 11.51
CA THR A 447 3.41 20.00 11.08
C THR A 447 2.37 20.17 12.18
N GLY A 448 2.55 19.54 13.34
CA GLY A 448 1.68 19.74 14.51
C GLY A 448 2.10 20.96 15.33
N ASP A 449 1.27 21.30 16.32
CA ASP A 449 1.57 22.38 17.25
C ASP A 449 2.74 21.95 18.15
N VAL A 450 3.83 22.70 18.07
CA VAL A 450 5.05 22.45 18.85
C VAL A 450 5.14 23.50 19.94
N ARG A 451 5.19 23.04 21.20
CA ARG A 451 5.57 23.87 22.34
C ARG A 451 7.07 23.77 22.53
N GLU A 452 7.81 24.61 21.80
CA GLU A 452 9.29 24.60 21.75
C GLU A 452 9.93 24.72 23.13
N ASP A 453 9.23 25.36 24.08
CA ASP A 453 9.61 25.57 25.47
C ASP A 453 9.64 24.28 26.32
N GLU A 454 9.00 23.20 25.88
CA GLU A 454 8.93 21.94 26.63
C GLU A 454 9.84 20.82 26.07
N ILE A 455 10.58 21.06 24.98
CA ILE A 455 11.31 20.00 24.26
C ILE A 455 12.82 20.25 24.34
N PHE A 456 13.57 19.20 24.69
CA PHE A 456 15.02 19.25 24.74
C PHE A 456 15.62 18.40 23.61
N ILE A 457 16.35 19.05 22.70
CA ILE A 457 16.96 18.40 21.53
C ILE A 457 18.47 18.28 21.74
N ASP A 458 18.94 17.06 21.91
CA ASP A 458 20.35 16.71 22.00
C ASP A 458 20.86 16.21 20.65
N TYR A 459 21.74 16.99 20.03
CA TYR A 459 22.48 16.54 18.85
C TYR A 459 23.69 15.72 19.28
N TYR A 460 23.76 14.46 18.86
CA TYR A 460 24.91 13.61 19.10
C TYR A 460 25.72 13.39 17.82
N GLU A 461 27.04 13.34 17.97
CA GLU A 461 27.91 12.70 16.99
C GLU A 461 27.69 11.19 17.13
N ASP A 462 27.41 10.48 16.04
CA ASP A 462 27.30 9.01 16.08
C ASP A 462 28.70 8.43 16.28
N ASP A 463 29.28 8.61 17.48
CA ASP A 463 30.63 8.19 17.89
C ASP A 463 30.82 6.67 17.86
N ARG A 464 29.76 5.92 17.55
CA ARG A 464 29.85 4.52 17.11
C ARG A 464 30.64 4.37 15.80
N GLU A 465 30.90 5.46 15.07
CA GLU A 465 31.91 5.54 14.00
C GLU A 465 33.36 5.42 14.50
N ASN A 466 33.65 5.82 15.76
CA ASN A 466 35.02 5.92 16.30
C ASN A 466 35.44 4.70 17.13
N GLN A 467 34.51 3.92 17.70
CA GLN A 467 34.85 2.72 18.49
C GLN A 467 35.38 1.54 17.65
N LEU A 468 35.26 1.56 16.32
CA LEU A 468 35.81 0.55 15.43
C LEU A 468 37.28 0.80 15.01
N GLN A 469 37.89 1.92 15.43
CA GLN A 469 39.32 2.16 15.19
C GLN A 469 40.24 1.55 16.27
N ARG A 470 39.68 1.02 17.37
CA ARG A 470 40.44 0.29 18.40
C ARG A 470 39.92 -1.15 18.54
N VAL A 471 40.07 -1.95 17.49
CA VAL A 471 40.06 -3.40 17.64
C VAL A 471 41.48 -3.87 17.37
N ASP A 472 42.20 -4.10 18.46
CA ASP A 472 43.43 -4.90 18.47
C ASP A 472 43.08 -6.31 17.95
N TYR A 473 43.87 -6.85 17.04
CA TYR A 473 43.58 -8.13 16.37
C TYR A 473 43.75 -9.28 17.38
N GLY A 474 42.65 -9.63 18.05
CA GLY A 474 42.55 -10.74 18.98
C GLY A 474 41.18 -11.40 18.93
N SER A 475 41.11 -12.54 18.22
CA SER A 475 40.19 -13.68 18.40
C SER A 475 38.68 -13.45 18.63
N THR A 476 37.90 -13.88 17.63
CA THR A 476 36.61 -14.61 17.71
C THR A 476 35.43 -14.04 18.51
N GLN A 477 34.49 -13.41 17.78
CA GLN A 477 33.09 -13.82 17.55
C GLN A 477 32.37 -12.59 16.97
N GLN A 478 32.14 -12.59 15.66
CA GLN A 478 31.69 -11.41 14.91
C GLN A 478 30.16 -11.33 14.83
N ASP A 479 29.61 -10.35 15.55
CA ASP A 479 28.30 -9.76 15.28
C ASP A 479 28.42 -8.74 14.14
N ASP A 480 28.32 -9.20 12.90
CA ASP A 480 28.47 -8.32 11.73
C ASP A 480 27.15 -7.61 11.37
N GLU A 481 26.90 -6.46 12.00
CA GLU A 481 26.09 -5.38 11.40
C GLU A 481 27.04 -4.55 10.51
N ILE A 482 26.81 -4.58 9.19
CA ILE A 482 27.73 -4.00 8.18
C ILE A 482 27.77 -2.46 8.33
N ASP A 483 28.98 -1.90 8.45
CA ASP A 483 29.25 -0.47 8.54
C ASP A 483 29.14 0.22 7.16
N PHE A 484 28.17 1.14 7.03
CA PHE A 484 27.91 1.92 5.82
C PHE A 484 28.82 3.16 5.69
N THR A 485 29.60 3.50 6.72
CA THR A 485 30.32 4.78 6.83
C THR A 485 31.71 4.71 6.17
N THR A 486 32.38 3.56 6.18
CA THR A 486 33.70 3.38 5.56
C THR A 486 33.69 3.60 4.04
N ILE A 487 32.55 3.36 3.38
CA ILE A 487 32.37 3.60 1.93
C ILE A 487 32.07 5.09 1.66
N GLY A 488 31.32 5.75 2.55
CA GLY A 488 31.08 7.20 2.50
C GLY A 488 32.33 8.04 2.82
N LYS A 489 33.33 7.48 3.51
CA LYS A 489 34.61 8.16 3.75
C LYS A 489 35.42 8.37 2.46
N SER A 490 35.36 7.44 1.50
CA SER A 490 35.97 7.65 0.17
C SER A 490 35.35 8.85 -0.56
N TYR A 491 34.06 9.09 -0.34
CA TYR A 491 33.33 10.26 -0.85
C TYR A 491 33.71 11.56 -0.11
N LYS A 492 33.88 11.54 1.23
CA LYS A 492 34.38 12.71 1.99
C LYS A 492 35.80 13.11 1.59
N THR A 493 36.70 12.16 1.31
CA THR A 493 38.09 12.48 0.94
C THR A 493 38.17 13.16 -0.44
N ALA A 494 37.25 12.85 -1.36
CA ALA A 494 37.13 13.55 -2.64
C ALA A 494 36.53 14.97 -2.51
N HIS A 495 35.95 15.32 -1.36
CA HIS A 495 35.26 16.60 -1.11
C HIS A 495 35.79 17.39 0.11
N LYS A 496 36.97 17.03 0.66
CA LYS A 496 37.51 17.64 1.91
C LYS A 496 38.40 18.88 1.70
N HIS A 497 38.59 19.36 0.48
CA HIS A 497 39.33 20.60 0.21
C HIS A 497 38.41 21.84 0.30
N THR A 498 37.75 22.09 1.44
CA THR A 498 36.99 23.36 1.60
C THR A 498 36.83 23.92 3.02
N ASP A 499 37.31 23.27 4.10
CA ASP A 499 37.07 23.78 5.47
C ASP A 499 38.33 24.37 6.13
N ALA A 500 38.98 25.32 5.46
CA ALA A 500 40.03 26.13 6.08
C ALA A 500 39.93 27.59 5.62
N SER A 501 38.93 28.31 6.11
CA SER A 501 39.00 29.73 6.50
C SER A 501 37.60 30.29 6.67
N LEU A 502 37.24 30.68 7.89
CA LEU A 502 36.49 31.91 8.14
C LEU A 502 36.58 32.28 9.61
N SER A 503 37.16 33.46 9.80
CA SER A 503 37.55 34.13 11.02
C SER A 503 36.38 34.72 11.81
N ARG A 504 36.62 34.89 13.11
CA ARG A 504 35.90 35.76 14.05
C ARG A 504 35.67 37.18 13.52
N SER A 505 34.43 37.68 13.64
CA SER A 505 34.00 39.06 13.97
C SER A 505 32.46 39.08 13.89
N SER A 506 31.63 39.81 14.63
CA SER A 506 31.75 40.77 15.74
C SER A 506 30.30 41.04 16.22
N ALA A 507 30.15 41.50 17.46
CA ALA A 507 28.89 41.80 18.13
C ALA A 507 28.11 43.01 17.57
N GLY A 508 26.81 43.08 17.93
CA GLY A 508 25.89 44.22 17.82
C GLY A 508 24.77 44.02 16.78
N VAL A 509 23.49 44.34 16.96
CA VAL A 509 22.74 45.15 17.94
C VAL A 509 21.26 44.69 17.87
N ALA A 510 20.54 44.72 19.00
CA ALA A 510 19.09 44.47 19.07
C ALA A 510 18.28 45.74 18.79
N ILE A 511 17.20 45.63 17.99
CA ILE A 511 16.11 46.63 17.89
C ILE A 511 14.76 45.88 17.77
N PRO A 512 13.65 46.36 18.40
CA PRO A 512 12.46 45.56 18.70
C PRO A 512 11.34 45.62 17.64
N ALA A 513 10.36 44.74 17.87
CA ALA A 513 9.21 44.38 17.04
C ALA A 513 8.29 45.53 16.55
N GLU A 514 7.75 45.34 15.34
CA GLU A 514 6.48 45.94 14.90
C GLU A 514 5.50 44.87 14.40
N ARG A 515 4.27 44.90 14.92
CA ARG A 515 3.12 44.12 14.43
C ARG A 515 2.55 44.76 13.16
N PRO A 516 2.09 43.96 12.19
CA PRO A 516 1.01 44.37 11.32
C PRO A 516 -0.32 43.69 11.69
N LYS A 517 -1.37 44.49 11.51
CA LYS A 517 -2.78 44.29 11.86
C LYS A 517 -3.43 43.14 11.07
N SER A 518 -4.41 42.47 11.69
CA SER A 518 -5.45 41.69 11.01
C SER A 518 -6.80 42.42 11.13
N PRO A 519 -7.90 41.98 10.48
CA PRO A 519 -8.10 41.71 9.05
C PRO A 519 -9.42 42.34 8.53
N ILE A 520 -9.72 42.26 7.21
CA ILE A 520 -11.10 42.35 6.70
C ILE A 520 -11.39 41.10 5.84
N PRO A 521 -12.54 40.41 6.02
CA PRO A 521 -12.80 39.11 5.42
C PRO A 521 -13.49 39.21 4.05
N TYR A 522 -13.03 38.38 3.10
CA TYR A 522 -13.75 38.09 1.86
C TYR A 522 -14.67 36.88 2.06
N VAL A 523 -15.93 37.03 1.71
CA VAL A 523 -17.03 36.05 1.85
C VAL A 523 -17.16 35.25 0.56
N ASP A 524 -17.18 33.92 0.65
CA ASP A 524 -17.68 33.06 -0.42
C ASP A 524 -18.76 32.10 0.16
N PRO A 525 -20.00 32.06 -0.39
CA PRO A 525 -21.15 31.43 0.25
C PRO A 525 -21.46 30.05 -0.34
N MET A 526 -21.04 28.96 0.31
CA MET A 526 -21.81 27.70 0.30
C MET A 526 -21.31 26.69 1.34
N SER A 527 -21.72 26.89 2.60
CA SER A 527 -21.73 25.81 3.59
C SER A 527 -23.02 25.89 4.40
N ARG A 528 -23.91 24.92 4.20
CA ARG A 528 -25.08 24.72 5.07
C ARG A 528 -25.10 23.28 5.59
N PHE A 529 -24.99 23.23 6.92
CA PHE A 529 -25.49 22.25 7.90
C PHE A 529 -24.88 20.83 7.87
N THR A 530 -24.44 20.23 8.98
CA THR A 530 -25.04 20.23 10.34
C THR A 530 -23.99 20.06 11.46
N THR A 531 -24.11 20.84 12.54
CA THR A 531 -23.45 20.66 13.85
C THR A 531 -24.42 20.05 14.89
N PRO A 532 -23.92 19.38 15.94
CA PRO A 532 -24.72 18.80 17.02
C PRO A 532 -24.95 19.75 18.20
N ARG A 533 -26.04 19.50 18.92
CA ARG A 533 -26.66 20.28 20.01
C ARG A 533 -25.95 20.05 21.35
N LYS A 534 -25.59 21.13 22.07
CA LYS A 534 -25.11 21.12 23.47
C LYS A 534 -26.25 21.34 24.47
N SER A 535 -26.05 20.79 25.66
CA SER A 535 -26.83 20.88 26.89
C SER A 535 -26.72 22.23 27.62
N LYS A 536 -27.75 22.54 28.41
CA LYS A 536 -27.86 23.42 29.61
C LYS A 536 -29.08 22.88 30.39
N SER A 537 -29.26 22.94 31.71
CA SER A 537 -28.70 23.70 32.83
C SER A 537 -29.36 23.12 34.12
N LEU A 538 -28.72 23.23 35.31
CA LEU A 538 -29.34 23.77 36.54
C LEU A 538 -28.34 23.80 37.73
N ARG A 539 -28.55 24.78 38.62
CA ARG A 539 -27.68 25.30 39.70
C ARG A 539 -28.16 24.87 41.11
N HIS A 540 -27.22 24.93 42.08
CA HIS A 540 -27.26 25.28 43.52
C HIS A 540 -28.44 24.85 44.44
N HIS A 541 -28.14 24.25 45.61
CA HIS A 541 -28.08 24.93 46.93
C HIS A 541 -27.63 23.99 48.09
N ASP A 542 -27.40 24.61 49.25
CA ASP A 542 -26.63 24.26 50.46
C ASP A 542 -27.20 23.24 51.47
N HIS A 543 -26.36 22.96 52.49
CA HIS A 543 -26.62 22.79 53.94
C HIS A 543 -26.59 21.38 54.60
N THR A 544 -25.50 21.17 55.37
CA THR A 544 -25.37 20.74 56.79
C THR A 544 -26.21 19.61 57.41
N HIS A 545 -25.53 18.60 57.99
CA HIS A 545 -25.58 18.11 59.40
C HIS A 545 -24.86 16.74 59.51
N SER A 546 -23.73 16.60 60.22
CA SER A 546 -23.52 16.36 61.67
C SER A 546 -23.81 14.93 62.16
N ARG A 547 -22.87 14.41 63.00
CA ARG A 547 -22.97 13.34 64.01
C ARG A 547 -22.68 11.89 63.55
N ASP A 548 -21.93 11.04 64.25
CA ASP A 548 -21.19 11.06 65.51
C ASP A 548 -20.11 9.93 65.47
N ASP A 549 -19.00 10.13 66.20
CA ASP A 549 -17.97 9.16 66.61
C ASP A 549 -18.57 8.08 67.59
N PRO A 550 -17.83 7.21 68.35
CA PRO A 550 -16.37 6.99 68.49
C PRO A 550 -15.87 5.53 68.71
N CYS A 551 -14.53 5.38 68.74
CA CYS A 551 -13.64 4.55 69.60
C CYS A 551 -13.91 3.02 69.78
N GLY A 552 -12.92 2.14 69.90
CA GLY A 552 -11.47 2.25 70.04
C GLY A 552 -10.85 0.90 70.47
N PHE A 553 -9.54 0.96 70.73
CA PHE A 553 -8.68 0.05 71.51
C PHE A 553 -8.07 -1.23 70.90
N ALA A 554 -6.83 -1.41 71.33
CA ALA A 554 -5.75 -2.23 70.81
C ALA A 554 -5.63 -3.60 71.49
N SER A 555 -4.88 -4.53 70.86
CA SER A 555 -3.94 -5.40 71.58
C SER A 555 -2.94 -6.09 70.64
N HIS A 556 -1.70 -6.15 71.13
CA HIS A 556 -0.57 -6.92 70.63
C HIS A 556 -0.77 -8.44 70.83
N GLN A 557 -0.24 -9.27 69.91
CA GLN A 557 0.60 -10.43 70.28
C GLN A 557 1.27 -11.07 69.04
N SER A 558 2.51 -11.49 69.28
CA SER A 558 3.51 -12.12 68.40
C SER A 558 3.28 -13.64 68.22
N HIS A 559 3.67 -14.21 67.06
CA HIS A 559 4.47 -15.45 66.95
C HIS A 559 4.81 -15.83 65.48
N ASP A 560 6.12 -16.00 65.26
CA ASP A 560 6.89 -16.94 64.42
C ASP A 560 6.48 -17.40 62.99
N ASN A 561 7.38 -17.06 62.05
CA ASN A 561 8.06 -17.89 61.04
C ASN A 561 7.34 -19.08 60.38
N THR A 562 7.13 -19.00 59.04
CA THR A 562 7.94 -19.69 58.00
C THR A 562 7.21 -19.74 56.64
N ASN A 563 8.02 -19.84 55.58
CA ASN A 563 7.71 -20.26 54.20
C ASN A 563 7.20 -19.23 53.19
N SER A 564 8.21 -18.69 52.49
CA SER A 564 8.26 -18.31 51.07
C SER A 564 7.08 -18.74 50.18
N LYS A 565 6.42 -17.74 49.59
CA LYS A 565 5.63 -17.84 48.36
C LYS A 565 5.94 -16.67 47.42
N PRO A 566 5.87 -16.90 46.10
CA PRO A 566 6.53 -16.08 45.09
C PRO A 566 5.87 -14.71 44.96
N SER A 567 6.69 -13.69 44.73
CA SER A 567 6.25 -12.34 44.43
C SER A 567 5.33 -12.37 43.21
N ASN A 568 4.08 -11.96 43.43
CA ASN A 568 3.16 -11.58 42.38
C ASN A 568 3.80 -10.46 41.56
N ILE A 569 4.31 -10.80 40.37
CA ILE A 569 4.61 -9.81 39.34
C ILE A 569 3.27 -9.24 38.92
N THR A 570 2.93 -8.07 39.47
CA THR A 570 1.79 -7.28 39.06
C THR A 570 1.95 -6.96 37.59
N VAL A 571 1.08 -7.55 36.77
CA VAL A 571 1.02 -7.32 35.33
C VAL A 571 0.58 -5.87 35.11
N VAL A 572 1.53 -5.00 34.77
CA VAL A 572 1.26 -3.61 34.39
C VAL A 572 0.44 -3.60 33.09
N GLN A 573 -0.76 -3.03 33.16
CA GLN A 573 -1.58 -2.70 31.99
C GLN A 573 -1.06 -1.39 31.33
N PRO A 574 -1.23 -1.20 30.01
CA PRO A 574 -0.41 -0.28 29.21
C PRO A 574 -0.93 1.17 29.18
N GLU A 575 -1.24 1.78 30.33
CA GLU A 575 -1.68 3.20 30.39
C GLU A 575 -0.65 4.19 30.93
N ASP A 576 0.49 3.77 31.49
CA ASP A 576 1.49 4.70 32.05
C ASP A 576 2.79 4.71 31.23
N VAL A 577 2.74 5.21 29.99
CA VAL A 577 3.99 5.62 29.34
C VAL A 577 4.14 7.11 29.62
N ASP A 578 5.01 7.44 30.58
CA ASP A 578 5.32 8.81 30.98
C ASP A 578 5.68 9.65 29.75
N ALA A 579 4.81 10.61 29.40
CA ALA A 579 4.99 11.48 28.25
C ALA A 579 6.25 12.35 28.39
N GLU A 580 6.68 12.63 29.62
CA GLU A 580 7.91 13.37 29.90
C GLU A 580 9.15 12.61 29.41
N ALA A 581 9.13 11.27 29.44
CA ALA A 581 10.24 10.44 28.98
C ALA A 581 10.55 10.63 27.48
N PHE A 582 9.58 11.09 26.68
CA PHE A 582 9.76 11.33 25.25
C PHE A 582 10.22 12.75 24.89
N LYS A 583 10.21 13.68 25.85
CA LYS A 583 10.56 15.09 25.62
C LYS A 583 12.06 15.34 25.42
N ARG A 584 12.91 14.41 25.87
CA ARG A 584 14.35 14.42 25.57
C ARG A 584 14.62 13.70 24.26
N ILE A 585 14.72 14.47 23.19
CA ILE A 585 14.89 13.95 21.84
C ILE A 585 16.38 13.96 21.50
N LYS A 586 16.92 12.78 21.20
CA LYS A 586 18.29 12.64 20.67
C LYS A 586 18.24 12.54 19.17
N ILE A 587 19.07 13.30 18.47
CA ILE A 587 19.07 13.36 17.00
C ILE A 587 20.52 13.30 16.48
N PRO A 588 20.80 12.53 15.42
CA PRO A 588 22.11 12.58 14.75
C PRO A 588 22.37 13.97 14.15
N ARG A 589 23.58 14.51 14.27
CA ARG A 589 23.95 15.83 13.68
C ARG A 589 23.68 16.00 12.18
N GLY A 590 23.53 14.91 11.42
CA GLY A 590 23.22 14.94 9.98
C GLY A 590 21.74 15.12 9.63
N VAL A 591 20.87 15.39 10.61
CA VAL A 591 19.42 15.55 10.43
C VAL A 591 19.03 17.01 10.69
N ASN A 592 18.36 17.61 9.71
CA ASN A 592 17.84 18.97 9.83
C ASN A 592 16.36 18.96 10.23
N ILE A 593 15.94 19.89 11.07
CA ILE A 593 14.56 20.01 11.54
C ILE A 593 13.98 21.33 11.04
N PHE A 594 12.78 21.25 10.48
CA PHE A 594 12.01 22.38 9.98
C PHE A 594 10.59 22.31 10.55
N TYR A 595 9.98 23.48 10.76
CA TYR A 595 8.60 23.60 11.21
C TYR A 595 7.68 24.00 10.06
N GLY A 596 6.47 23.45 10.04
CA GLY A 596 5.49 23.64 8.99
C GLY A 596 5.49 22.55 7.92
N ARG A 597 4.72 22.77 6.86
CA ARG A 597 4.63 21.82 5.73
C ARG A 597 5.79 22.07 4.76
N PRO A 598 6.41 21.02 4.20
CA PRO A 598 7.45 21.21 3.20
C PRO A 598 6.86 21.88 1.95
N ASN A 599 7.52 22.92 1.48
CA ASN A 599 7.21 23.55 0.20
C ASN A 599 8.27 23.11 -0.83
N LEU A 600 7.90 22.16 -1.69
CA LEU A 600 8.80 21.66 -2.72
C LEU A 600 9.01 22.73 -3.80
N GLY A 601 10.04 23.54 -3.62
CA GLY A 601 10.40 24.65 -4.51
C GLY A 601 11.53 24.35 -5.49
N ALA A 602 12.06 25.42 -6.11
CA ALA A 602 13.16 25.36 -7.06
C ALA A 602 14.44 24.79 -6.46
N GLU A 603 14.70 24.99 -5.17
CA GLU A 603 15.88 24.45 -4.48
C GLU A 603 15.94 22.91 -4.52
N HIS A 604 14.80 22.24 -4.29
CA HIS A 604 14.69 20.78 -4.29
C HIS A 604 14.85 20.26 -5.71
N TYR A 605 14.30 20.99 -6.68
CA TYR A 605 14.43 20.67 -8.10
C TYR A 605 15.89 20.79 -8.54
N ASN A 606 16.56 21.89 -8.16
CA ASN A 606 17.95 22.16 -8.44
C ASN A 606 18.89 21.11 -7.84
N TRP A 607 18.59 20.62 -6.64
CA TRP A 607 19.30 19.48 -6.04
C TRP A 607 19.12 18.20 -6.86
N CYS A 608 17.91 17.95 -7.37
CA CYS A 608 17.63 16.79 -8.22
C CYS A 608 18.43 16.85 -9.53
N VAL A 609 18.51 18.03 -10.16
CA VAL A 609 19.18 18.20 -11.46
C VAL A 609 20.65 18.65 -11.38
N GLN A 610 21.24 18.77 -10.19
CA GLN A 610 22.61 19.27 -10.01
C GLN A 610 22.87 20.67 -10.60
N SER A 611 21.88 21.55 -10.66
CA SER A 611 22.09 22.91 -11.16
C SER A 611 22.79 23.82 -10.13
N GLN A 612 23.00 23.33 -8.90
CA GLN A 612 23.88 23.97 -7.93
C GLN A 612 25.31 23.52 -8.18
N CYS A 613 26.06 24.38 -8.87
CA CYS A 613 27.49 24.23 -9.04
C CYS A 613 28.22 24.68 -7.77
N VAL A 614 29.31 24.00 -7.42
CA VAL A 614 30.20 24.38 -6.31
C VAL A 614 31.59 24.66 -6.89
N GLY A 615 32.02 25.91 -6.79
CA GLY A 615 33.37 26.37 -7.19
C GLY A 615 33.46 26.89 -8.63
N PRO A 616 34.52 27.62 -8.99
CA PRO A 616 34.77 28.01 -10.38
C PRO A 616 35.13 26.80 -11.25
N GLN A 617 34.64 26.75 -12.48
CA GLN A 617 35.06 25.76 -13.47
C GLN A 617 36.08 26.37 -14.43
N VAL A 618 37.10 25.58 -14.77
CA VAL A 618 38.12 25.98 -15.74
C VAL A 618 37.62 25.61 -17.13
N THR A 619 37.39 26.60 -17.97
CA THR A 619 37.02 26.41 -19.38
C THR A 619 38.18 25.77 -20.16
N GLN A 620 37.93 25.26 -21.36
CA GLN A 620 38.98 24.70 -22.24
C GLN A 620 40.08 25.73 -22.58
N ASN A 621 39.79 27.01 -22.40
CA ASN A 621 40.71 28.13 -22.62
C ASN A 621 41.52 28.49 -21.36
N GLY A 622 41.37 27.75 -20.24
CA GLY A 622 42.07 28.00 -18.99
C GLY A 622 41.47 29.09 -18.11
N GLU A 623 40.33 29.69 -18.49
CA GLU A 623 39.65 30.71 -17.69
C GLU A 623 38.76 30.08 -16.63
N THR A 624 38.91 30.53 -15.38
CA THR A 624 38.04 30.16 -14.25
C THR A 624 36.73 30.94 -14.32
N VAL A 625 35.68 30.28 -14.79
CA VAL A 625 34.34 30.86 -14.93
C VAL A 625 33.46 30.31 -13.80
N CYS A 626 32.63 31.16 -13.19
CA CYS A 626 31.66 30.70 -12.20
C CYS A 626 30.70 29.73 -12.90
N CYS A 627 30.45 28.51 -12.41
CA CYS A 627 29.73 27.53 -13.25
C CYS A 627 28.27 27.91 -13.60
N ARG A 628 27.73 28.99 -13.06
CA ARG A 628 26.50 29.62 -13.57
C ARG A 628 26.64 30.27 -14.95
N GLU A 629 27.85 30.68 -15.34
CA GLU A 629 28.17 31.40 -16.58
C GLU A 629 28.69 30.46 -17.69
N SER A 630 28.88 29.18 -17.41
CA SER A 630 29.18 28.19 -18.44
C SER A 630 27.91 27.85 -19.23
N GLU A 631 27.93 28.07 -20.54
CA GLU A 631 26.83 27.81 -21.49
C GLU A 631 26.33 26.34 -21.52
N HIS A 632 26.95 25.45 -20.73
CA HIS A 632 26.61 24.02 -20.65
C HIS A 632 26.02 23.57 -19.30
N HIS A 633 25.84 24.49 -18.34
CA HIS A 633 25.31 24.12 -17.02
C HIS A 633 23.78 23.92 -17.03
N GLY A 634 23.35 22.66 -17.19
CA GLY A 634 21.96 22.23 -17.02
C GLY A 634 21.26 21.68 -18.26
N GLU A 635 21.86 21.78 -19.46
CA GLU A 635 21.26 21.24 -20.69
C GLU A 635 21.48 19.72 -20.88
N ASN A 636 22.43 19.10 -20.16
CA ASN A 636 22.81 17.69 -20.35
C ASN A 636 22.45 16.73 -19.18
N VAL A 637 21.53 17.12 -18.29
CA VAL A 637 21.13 16.24 -17.17
C VAL A 637 20.09 15.24 -17.64
N ASP A 638 20.41 13.94 -17.58
CA ASP A 638 19.47 12.87 -17.93
C ASP A 638 18.38 12.72 -16.85
N LYS A 639 17.29 13.47 -17.02
CA LYS A 639 16.11 13.41 -16.14
C LYS A 639 15.48 12.02 -16.05
N SER A 640 15.78 11.12 -16.99
CA SER A 640 15.27 9.74 -16.95
C SER A 640 15.87 8.91 -15.82
N LYS A 641 17.02 9.33 -15.27
CA LYS A 641 17.74 8.71 -14.15
C LYS A 641 17.43 9.33 -12.79
N ILE A 642 16.57 10.36 -12.74
CA ILE A 642 16.20 11.04 -11.50
C ILE A 642 14.82 10.55 -11.07
N TRP A 643 14.75 9.99 -9.86
CA TRP A 643 13.53 9.42 -9.31
C TRP A 643 13.04 10.18 -8.08
N VAL A 644 11.73 10.43 -8.02
CA VAL A 644 11.03 10.92 -6.83
C VAL A 644 10.19 9.79 -6.26
N VAL A 645 10.43 9.42 -5.01
CA VAL A 645 9.75 8.32 -4.32
C VAL A 645 8.90 8.87 -3.17
N THR A 646 7.65 8.43 -3.07
CA THR A 646 6.76 8.93 -2.00
C THR A 646 5.95 7.84 -1.31
N ALA A 647 5.71 8.04 -0.02
CA ALA A 647 4.80 7.20 0.78
C ALA A 647 4.22 8.00 1.94
N GLY A 648 2.89 7.97 2.15
CA GLY A 648 2.27 8.68 3.26
C GLY A 648 0.82 9.11 3.01
N PRO A 649 0.34 10.17 3.70
CA PRO A 649 -0.99 10.72 3.51
C PRO A 649 -1.24 11.19 2.07
N ALA A 650 -2.47 10.99 1.56
CA ALA A 650 -2.83 11.32 0.17
C ALA A 650 -2.46 12.76 -0.23
N GLY A 651 -2.68 13.76 0.63
CA GLY A 651 -2.33 15.15 0.30
C GLY A 651 -0.82 15.38 0.09
N LEU A 652 0.05 14.68 0.81
CA LEU A 652 1.51 14.77 0.64
C LEU A 652 1.92 14.09 -0.67
N VAL A 653 1.36 12.91 -0.91
CA VAL A 653 1.61 12.10 -2.11
C VAL A 653 1.19 12.85 -3.37
N ASP A 654 -0.05 13.35 -3.42
CA ASP A 654 -0.61 14.06 -4.58
C ASP A 654 0.18 15.34 -4.89
N HIS A 655 0.59 16.09 -3.86
CA HIS A 655 1.39 17.30 -4.03
C HIS A 655 2.78 16.99 -4.61
N THR A 656 3.43 15.95 -4.07
CA THR A 656 4.76 15.53 -4.52
C THR A 656 4.72 14.92 -5.92
N GLU A 657 3.67 14.15 -6.25
CA GLU A 657 3.44 13.63 -7.60
C GLU A 657 3.37 14.78 -8.61
N ARG A 658 2.52 15.77 -8.35
CA ARG A 658 2.39 16.94 -9.24
C ARG A 658 3.72 17.66 -9.41
N TRP A 659 4.41 17.96 -8.32
CA TRP A 659 5.71 18.63 -8.35
C TRP A 659 6.75 17.86 -9.17
N ALA A 660 6.87 16.55 -8.98
CA ALA A 660 7.83 15.71 -9.70
C ALA A 660 7.51 15.65 -11.21
N VAL A 661 6.23 15.45 -11.53
CA VAL A 661 5.74 15.34 -12.91
C VAL A 661 5.89 16.67 -13.65
N ASP A 662 5.52 17.79 -13.02
CA ASP A 662 5.67 19.12 -13.60
C ASP A 662 7.15 19.46 -13.82
N GLY A 663 8.04 18.95 -12.96
CA GLY A 663 9.49 19.01 -13.13
C GLY A 663 10.07 18.08 -14.21
N GLY A 664 9.28 17.16 -14.76
CA GLY A 664 9.73 16.15 -15.73
C GLY A 664 10.60 15.05 -15.13
N LEU A 665 10.47 14.79 -13.83
CA LEU A 665 11.20 13.75 -13.10
C LEU A 665 10.41 12.44 -13.13
N ARG A 666 11.10 11.30 -12.99
CA ARG A 666 10.42 10.00 -12.81
C ARG A 666 9.80 9.96 -11.41
N TYR A 667 8.62 9.36 -11.29
CA TYR A 667 7.87 9.29 -10.05
C TYR A 667 7.51 7.85 -9.68
N HIS A 668 7.65 7.51 -8.40
CA HIS A 668 7.25 6.25 -7.83
C HIS A 668 6.48 6.47 -6.52
N ILE A 669 5.34 5.79 -6.39
CA ILE A 669 4.47 5.85 -5.21
C ILE A 669 4.35 4.47 -4.58
N GLU A 670 4.54 4.41 -3.27
CA GLU A 670 4.10 3.28 -2.46
C GLU A 670 2.92 3.69 -1.59
N SER A 671 1.78 3.01 -1.76
CA SER A 671 0.58 3.26 -0.97
C SER A 671 -0.10 1.95 -0.59
N PHE A 672 -0.21 1.72 0.73
CA PHE A 672 -0.99 0.65 1.33
C PHE A 672 -2.38 1.13 1.78
N ALA A 673 -2.95 2.15 1.13
CA ALA A 673 -4.28 2.65 1.46
C ALA A 673 -5.35 1.55 1.24
N VAL A 674 -6.03 1.16 2.32
CA VAL A 674 -7.15 0.20 2.33
C VAL A 674 -8.48 0.88 2.01
#